data_AF-A0A7V2UAB7-F1
#
_entry.id   AF-A0A7V2UAB7-F1
#
_cell.length_a   1.000
_cell.length_b   1.000
_cell.length_c   1.000
_cell.angle_alpha   90.00
_cell.angle_beta   90.00
_cell.angle_gamma   90.00
#
_symmetry.space_group_name_H-M   'P 1'
#
loop_
_entity.id
_entity.type
_entity.pdbx_description
1 polymer ?
#
loop_
_entity_poly.entity_id
_entity_poly.type
_entity_poly.pdbx_seq_one_letter_code
_entity_poly.pdbx_strand_id
1 'polypeptide(L)'
;MIRLWLGAALLAASWLWGLGYYKPADGVLWALAVVAGAGLMLGAVPRPAGRAAKGIALLLSLPTAWVAPWPYRAALALVALGLALCWARAPRRWPGALGAGALVAGVVLLAQGLALEGYAALTGRSHELPWPLPPLLAAVARLLGLEAAADGSTVALWSMRQTHSLAASWELLLDPVTLCFLVGGLALMAMRAGAAFAPGERLRPFLRGAGPFVAAILAWLPARAGLLMALYLHRVLRTEYEERMEVMNQFWNPWLLLLLLAVPVVLAWRFVPDWRPRIADCGLKSQTANRKSQVASATLAALAVALLTAAVFWDPVGTRKGGRVLVDEFHSTWEPTQRPYDTEWYGHDSGYNYACIYDYCSRFYELGRLTTAIGDEALAGCDVLMIKVPNSRGYAPDEVAALRRFVAAGGGLLLIGEHTDVFGTGRNINEVARAFGFAFRYDCLFGVFKPFDELFLQPLVPHPIVQHMPPFDFAVSCSIAPGLSPGRAVILGTGLKSLPSDYHASNFYPQVENRPDMRYGAFVQLWAARHGKGRVVGFTDSTVFSNFSAFEPGKAELMLGMLEWLNHRDPLGSPRWWLALLGLACGVGAIALARGWGGGWLVLLGAALGGWAIAVVGIRAANRAAMPPPKPVRPFTHVVIDRTVCDSKLSKSGFIGGSPEGFGLFERWVLRLGYFTSRRSGPDAFGGDALIFMHPRLGVPPGFAERLAAYVEGGGKVLVLDSPQNAKSSANSLLWPFELAVKRDAALPAGLLTAPEGWPAIPVDGACEVTGGRPLARLGDRPVAATTRYGRGSVVVLGFASRFNDHNMGVTGDIVPDANLRRVYDFQFALLRALVDDKLP
;
A
#
# COMPACT_ATOMS: atom_id res chain seq x y z
N MET A 1 39.24 -0.62 10.53
CA MET A 1 38.06 -1.38 11.01
C MET A 1 36.86 -0.51 11.30
N ILE A 2 36.98 0.49 12.19
CA ILE A 2 35.88 1.40 12.54
C ILE A 2 35.18 2.03 11.32
N ARG A 3 35.95 2.41 10.28
CA ARG A 3 35.42 2.94 9.01
C ARG A 3 34.37 2.03 8.37
N LEU A 4 34.58 0.72 8.33
CA LEU A 4 33.64 -0.22 7.70
C LEU A 4 32.38 -0.41 8.54
N TRP A 5 32.50 -0.41 9.88
CA TRP A 5 31.34 -0.46 10.77
C TRP A 5 30.49 0.81 10.67
N LEU A 6 31.13 1.99 10.61
CA LEU A 6 30.44 3.25 10.33
C LEU A 6 29.74 3.22 8.97
N GLY A 7 30.40 2.69 7.94
CA GLY A 7 29.77 2.52 6.62
C GLY A 7 28.54 1.61 6.67
N ALA A 8 28.62 0.46 7.36
CA ALA A 8 27.50 -0.47 7.49
C ALA A 8 26.34 0.16 8.28
N ALA A 9 26.64 0.98 9.29
CA ALA A 9 25.65 1.73 10.07
C ALA A 9 24.97 2.82 9.24
N LEU A 10 25.72 3.58 8.41
CA LEU A 10 25.11 4.57 7.50
C LEU A 10 24.24 3.92 6.42
N LEU A 11 24.65 2.77 5.89
CA LEU A 11 23.81 2.00 4.96
C LEU A 11 22.55 1.48 5.67
N ALA A 12 22.66 0.99 6.92
CA ALA A 12 21.51 0.62 7.72
C ALA A 12 20.56 1.81 7.95
N ALA A 13 21.13 2.97 8.30
CA ALA A 13 20.40 4.22 8.55
C ALA A 13 19.63 4.69 7.32
N SER A 14 20.20 4.50 6.12
CA SER A 14 19.59 4.96 4.87
C SER A 14 18.15 4.46 4.72
N TRP A 15 17.84 3.25 5.19
CA TRP A 15 16.49 2.68 5.10
C TRP A 15 15.43 3.44 5.90
N LEU A 16 15.80 4.10 7.01
CA LEU A 16 14.87 4.92 7.80
C LEU A 16 14.32 6.11 6.99
N TRP A 17 15.11 6.64 6.06
CA TRP A 17 14.72 7.73 5.17
C TRP A 17 14.28 7.26 3.79
N GLY A 18 14.56 6.00 3.41
CA GLY A 18 14.28 5.49 2.07
C GLY A 18 12.88 4.89 1.89
N LEU A 19 12.30 4.28 2.93
CA LEU A 19 11.12 3.39 2.77
C LEU A 19 9.80 3.95 3.30
N GLY A 20 9.79 5.08 4.00
CA GLY A 20 8.55 5.54 4.63
C GLY A 20 8.19 4.81 5.94
N TYR A 21 9.07 3.93 6.47
CA TYR A 21 8.70 2.96 7.51
C TYR A 21 8.20 3.58 8.83
N TYR A 22 8.67 4.78 9.17
CA TYR A 22 8.22 5.54 10.34
C TYR A 22 7.88 7.00 10.02
N LYS A 23 8.54 7.58 9.02
CA LYS A 23 8.36 8.94 8.53
C LYS A 23 8.37 8.91 7.01
N PRO A 24 7.76 9.89 6.33
CA PRO A 24 7.81 9.99 4.88
C PRO A 24 9.25 9.90 4.36
N ALA A 25 9.42 9.28 3.20
CA ALA A 25 10.73 9.11 2.61
C ALA A 25 11.37 10.48 2.28
N ASP A 26 12.67 10.60 2.61
CA ASP A 26 13.51 11.76 2.29
C ASP A 26 14.63 11.29 1.37
N GLY A 27 14.47 11.55 0.08
CA GLY A 27 15.42 11.13 -0.95
C GLY A 27 16.81 11.76 -0.80
N VAL A 28 16.93 12.94 -0.20
CA VAL A 28 18.22 13.64 -0.04
C VAL A 28 19.02 12.99 1.09
N LEU A 29 18.42 12.86 2.28
CA LEU A 29 19.08 12.22 3.42
C LEU A 29 19.41 10.75 3.12
N TRP A 30 18.49 10.05 2.46
CA TRP A 30 18.72 8.69 1.97
C TRP A 30 19.95 8.62 1.05
N ALA A 31 20.02 9.48 0.02
CA ALA A 31 21.14 9.48 -0.94
C ALA A 31 22.47 9.82 -0.26
N LEU A 32 22.49 10.81 0.64
CA LEU A 32 23.68 11.17 1.41
C LEU A 32 24.18 10.01 2.27
N ALA A 33 23.27 9.31 2.97
CA ALA A 33 23.61 8.15 3.79
C ALA A 33 24.18 6.99 2.95
N VAL A 34 23.59 6.71 1.78
CA VAL A 34 24.08 5.68 0.86
C VAL A 34 25.46 6.04 0.30
N VAL A 35 25.65 7.27 -0.17
CA VAL A 35 26.94 7.73 -0.74
C VAL A 35 28.03 7.74 0.32
N ALA A 36 27.75 8.28 1.52
CA ALA A 36 28.70 8.28 2.62
C ALA A 36 29.03 6.85 3.09
N GLY A 37 28.01 6.00 3.23
CA GLY A 37 28.18 4.58 3.56
C GLY A 37 29.05 3.83 2.55
N ALA A 38 28.79 4.00 1.25
CA ALA A 38 29.60 3.43 0.18
C ALA A 38 31.03 3.99 0.14
N GLY A 39 31.19 5.30 0.39
CA GLY A 39 32.50 5.96 0.51
C GLY A 39 33.36 5.39 1.64
N LEU A 40 32.75 5.06 2.78
CA LEU A 40 33.45 4.42 3.90
C LEU A 40 33.84 2.95 3.62
N MET A 41 33.27 2.35 2.57
CA MET A 41 33.62 1.00 2.09
C MET A 41 34.73 1.01 1.03
N LEU A 42 35.28 2.16 0.63
CA LEU A 42 36.31 2.25 -0.41
C LEU A 42 37.57 1.43 -0.10
N GLY A 43 37.93 0.51 -0.98
CA GLY A 43 39.06 -0.39 -0.74
C GLY A 43 38.79 -1.50 0.29
N ALA A 44 37.53 -1.73 0.68
CA ALA A 44 37.11 -3.03 1.21
C ALA A 44 37.19 -4.04 0.04
N VAL A 45 38.36 -4.66 -0.17
CA VAL A 45 38.62 -5.47 -1.36
C VAL A 45 38.00 -6.87 -1.21
N PRO A 46 36.91 -7.22 -1.94
CA PRO A 46 36.65 -8.62 -2.23
C PRO A 46 37.78 -9.16 -3.11
N ARG A 47 38.21 -10.40 -2.86
CA ARG A 47 39.24 -11.09 -3.66
C ARG A 47 39.04 -10.86 -5.16
N PRO A 48 40.13 -10.71 -5.95
CA PRO A 48 40.00 -10.57 -7.39
C PRO A 48 39.39 -11.83 -8.00
N ALA A 49 38.11 -11.77 -8.35
CA ALA A 49 37.52 -12.72 -9.28
C ALA A 49 38.08 -12.46 -10.70
N GLY A 50 38.20 -13.51 -11.49
CA GLY A 50 38.63 -13.41 -12.89
C GLY A 50 37.72 -12.47 -13.68
N ARG A 51 38.27 -11.80 -14.70
CA ARG A 51 37.54 -10.81 -15.51
C ARG A 51 36.27 -11.38 -16.13
N ALA A 52 36.31 -12.63 -16.60
CA ALA A 52 35.14 -13.31 -17.17
C ALA A 52 34.00 -13.48 -16.14
N ALA A 53 34.32 -13.86 -14.90
CA ALA A 53 33.32 -14.01 -13.83
C ALA A 53 32.62 -12.69 -13.50
N LYS A 54 33.38 -11.58 -13.46
CA LYS A 54 32.82 -10.24 -13.26
C LYS A 54 31.89 -9.82 -14.41
N GLY A 55 32.29 -10.08 -15.65
CA GLY A 55 31.48 -9.78 -16.83
C GLY A 55 30.18 -10.58 -16.87
N ILE A 56 30.23 -11.88 -16.59
CA ILE A 56 29.04 -12.74 -16.49
C ILE A 56 28.12 -12.27 -15.36
N ALA A 57 28.66 -12.02 -14.17
CA ALA A 57 27.89 -11.52 -13.04
C ALA A 57 27.21 -10.17 -13.35
N LEU A 58 27.92 -9.27 -14.05
CA LEU A 58 27.38 -7.99 -14.49
C LEU A 58 26.18 -8.22 -15.42
N LEU A 59 26.35 -9.00 -16.49
CA LEU A 59 25.28 -9.29 -17.45
C LEU A 59 24.04 -9.90 -16.78
N LEU A 60 24.23 -10.84 -15.85
CA LEU A 60 23.12 -11.49 -15.13
C LEU A 60 22.44 -10.55 -14.11
N SER A 61 23.15 -9.53 -13.60
CA SER A 61 22.61 -8.57 -12.64
C SER A 61 21.86 -7.39 -13.28
N LEU A 62 22.18 -7.01 -14.52
CA LEU A 62 21.57 -5.84 -15.19
C LEU A 62 20.03 -5.86 -15.23
N PRO A 63 19.35 -6.99 -15.56
CA PRO A 63 17.89 -7.05 -15.55
C PRO A 63 17.28 -6.71 -14.18
N THR A 64 17.96 -7.05 -13.09
CA THR A 64 17.43 -6.77 -11.73
C THR A 64 17.38 -5.29 -11.41
N ALA A 65 18.39 -4.52 -11.82
CA ALA A 65 18.43 -3.09 -11.60
C ALA A 65 17.33 -2.34 -12.38
N TRP A 66 16.86 -2.93 -13.48
CA TRP A 66 15.72 -2.41 -14.25
C TRP A 66 14.38 -2.71 -13.56
N VAL A 67 14.23 -3.92 -13.02
CA VAL A 67 12.95 -4.41 -12.47
C VAL A 67 12.69 -3.89 -11.04
N ALA A 68 13.71 -3.74 -10.20
CA ALA A 68 13.52 -3.39 -8.80
C ALA A 68 12.97 -1.97 -8.60
N PRO A 69 12.07 -1.74 -7.62
CA PRO A 69 11.59 -0.42 -7.25
C PRO A 69 12.64 0.36 -6.45
N TRP A 70 12.55 1.69 -6.45
CA TRP A 70 13.29 2.51 -5.49
C TRP A 70 12.68 2.34 -4.08
N PRO A 71 13.50 2.38 -3.01
CA PRO A 71 14.95 2.58 -2.99
C PRO A 71 15.78 1.29 -3.20
N TYR A 72 15.17 0.11 -3.20
CA TYR A 72 15.87 -1.19 -3.34
C TYR A 72 16.74 -1.29 -4.60
N ARG A 73 16.33 -0.61 -5.68
CA ARG A 73 17.10 -0.47 -6.92
C ARG A 73 18.53 0.01 -6.70
N ALA A 74 18.77 0.88 -5.71
CA ALA A 74 20.11 1.41 -5.43
C ALA A 74 21.11 0.32 -5.06
N ALA A 75 20.67 -0.68 -4.29
CA ALA A 75 21.51 -1.79 -3.87
C ALA A 75 22.01 -2.58 -5.10
N LEU A 76 21.12 -2.84 -6.05
CA LEU A 76 21.41 -3.54 -7.31
C LEU A 76 22.25 -2.69 -8.26
N ALA A 77 21.95 -1.39 -8.35
CA ALA A 77 22.73 -0.44 -9.14
C ALA A 77 24.17 -0.34 -8.63
N LEU A 78 24.40 -0.34 -7.32
CA LEU A 78 25.73 -0.34 -6.71
C LEU A 78 26.49 -1.66 -6.96
N VAL A 79 25.80 -2.80 -6.95
CA VAL A 79 26.39 -4.09 -7.37
C VAL A 79 26.83 -4.03 -8.84
N ALA A 80 25.95 -3.59 -9.73
CA ALA A 80 26.24 -3.49 -11.16
C ALA A 80 27.38 -2.49 -11.45
N LEU A 81 27.34 -1.30 -10.84
CA LEU A 81 28.39 -0.29 -10.94
C LEU A 81 29.73 -0.82 -10.42
N GLY A 82 29.70 -1.50 -9.26
CA GLY A 82 30.88 -2.11 -8.68
C GLY A 82 31.51 -3.16 -9.60
N LEU A 83 30.68 -4.03 -10.18
CA LEU A 83 31.12 -5.03 -11.17
C LEU A 83 31.67 -4.38 -12.44
N ALA A 84 31.03 -3.35 -12.96
CA ALA A 84 31.45 -2.63 -14.17
C ALA A 84 32.82 -1.94 -13.96
N LEU A 85 32.99 -1.21 -12.87
CA LEU A 85 34.26 -0.54 -12.53
C LEU A 85 35.39 -1.54 -12.27
N CYS A 86 35.09 -2.67 -11.63
CA CYS A 86 36.05 -3.76 -11.42
C CYS A 86 36.36 -4.57 -12.70
N TRP A 87 35.53 -4.46 -13.74
CA TRP A 87 35.69 -5.14 -15.04
C TRP A 87 36.41 -4.25 -16.08
N ALA A 88 36.20 -2.94 -16.01
CA ALA A 88 36.85 -1.94 -16.86
C ALA A 88 38.37 -1.91 -16.62
N ARG A 89 39.15 -1.84 -17.72
CA ARG A 89 40.61 -1.68 -17.65
C ARG A 89 40.95 -0.21 -17.33
N ALA A 90 40.87 0.16 -16.06
CA ALA A 90 41.35 1.46 -15.62
C ALA A 90 42.87 1.40 -15.34
N PRO A 91 43.69 2.30 -15.91
CA PRO A 91 45.14 2.35 -15.65
C PRO A 91 45.47 2.82 -14.23
N ARG A 92 44.54 3.53 -13.57
CA ARG A 92 44.69 4.06 -12.21
C ARG A 92 44.07 3.11 -11.17
N ARG A 93 44.56 3.13 -9.92
CA ARG A 93 44.08 2.27 -8.82
C ARG A 93 42.73 2.69 -8.23
N TRP A 94 42.35 3.97 -8.35
CA TRP A 94 41.15 4.52 -7.70
C TRP A 94 39.81 3.98 -8.25
N PRO A 95 39.61 3.70 -9.56
CA PRO A 95 38.35 3.15 -10.05
C PRO A 95 38.09 1.72 -9.55
N GLY A 96 39.16 0.93 -9.37
CA GLY A 96 39.06 -0.40 -8.77
C GLY A 96 38.68 -0.35 -7.29
N ALA A 97 39.20 0.63 -6.54
CA ALA A 97 38.84 0.85 -5.13
C ALA A 97 37.39 1.34 -4.97
N LEU A 98 36.93 2.22 -5.87
CA LEU A 98 35.53 2.63 -5.98
C LEU A 98 34.62 1.45 -6.31
N GLY A 99 34.99 0.66 -7.32
CA GLY A 99 34.21 -0.51 -7.73
C GLY A 99 34.05 -1.54 -6.60
N ALA A 100 35.12 -1.81 -5.86
CA ALA A 100 35.10 -2.69 -4.70
C ALA A 100 34.17 -2.16 -3.59
N GLY A 101 34.26 -0.86 -3.28
CA GLY A 101 33.40 -0.21 -2.28
C GLY A 101 31.92 -0.24 -2.67
N ALA A 102 31.60 0.09 -3.92
CA ALA A 102 30.25 0.04 -4.45
C ALA A 102 29.66 -1.38 -4.42
N LEU A 103 30.45 -2.39 -4.81
CA LEU A 103 30.03 -3.79 -4.76
C LEU A 103 29.71 -4.24 -3.32
N VAL A 104 30.60 -3.94 -2.36
CA VAL A 104 30.39 -4.26 -0.95
C VAL A 104 29.15 -3.55 -0.39
N ALA A 105 29.02 -2.25 -0.65
CA ALA A 105 27.86 -1.48 -0.21
C ALA A 105 26.55 -2.01 -0.80
N GLY A 106 26.55 -2.35 -2.09
CA GLY A 106 25.40 -2.95 -2.78
C GLY A 106 24.98 -4.28 -2.17
N VAL A 107 25.92 -5.20 -1.88
CA VAL A 107 25.62 -6.49 -1.22
C VAL A 107 25.09 -6.28 0.20
N VAL A 108 25.67 -5.33 0.95
CA VAL A 108 25.19 -4.98 2.31
C VAL A 108 23.76 -4.45 2.26
N LEU A 109 23.48 -3.50 1.36
CA LEU A 109 22.13 -2.96 1.17
C LEU A 109 21.14 -4.05 0.73
N LEU A 110 21.54 -4.97 -0.15
CA LEU A 110 20.67 -6.09 -0.53
C LEU A 110 20.28 -6.96 0.67
N ALA A 111 21.25 -7.32 1.51
CA ALA A 111 20.99 -8.10 2.71
C ALA A 111 20.10 -7.35 3.70
N GLN A 112 20.32 -6.04 3.87
CA GLN A 112 19.50 -5.17 4.72
C GLN A 112 18.06 -5.04 4.21
N GLY A 113 17.87 -4.81 2.91
CA GLY A 113 16.55 -4.72 2.32
C GLY A 113 15.73 -6.00 2.49
N LEU A 114 16.35 -7.17 2.29
CA LEU A 114 15.70 -8.46 2.55
C LEU A 114 15.35 -8.65 4.04
N ALA A 115 16.20 -8.17 4.95
CA ALA A 115 15.93 -8.23 6.38
C ALA A 115 14.74 -7.35 6.78
N LEU A 116 14.57 -6.18 6.15
CA LEU A 116 13.44 -5.29 6.41
C LEU A 116 12.12 -5.85 5.90
N GLU A 117 12.11 -6.45 4.71
CA GLU A 117 10.94 -7.17 4.21
C GLU A 117 10.54 -8.31 5.17
N GLY A 118 11.53 -9.07 5.66
CA GLY A 118 11.30 -10.11 6.66
C GLY A 118 10.82 -9.55 8.01
N TYR A 119 11.34 -8.40 8.43
CA TYR A 119 10.95 -7.72 9.66
C TYR A 119 9.50 -7.26 9.60
N ALA A 120 9.12 -6.53 8.54
CA ALA A 120 7.75 -6.07 8.35
C ALA A 120 6.75 -7.23 8.28
N ALA A 121 7.12 -8.32 7.58
CA ALA A 121 6.29 -9.52 7.50
C ALA A 121 6.15 -10.24 8.86
N LEU A 122 7.16 -10.19 9.72
CA LEU A 122 7.13 -10.77 11.06
C LEU A 122 6.31 -9.91 12.03
N THR A 123 6.62 -8.62 12.12
CA THR A 123 5.97 -7.70 13.07
C THR A 123 4.51 -7.46 12.69
N GLY A 124 4.17 -7.44 11.39
CA GLY A 124 2.78 -7.40 10.94
C GLY A 124 1.95 -8.61 11.32
N ARG A 125 2.57 -9.77 11.61
CA ARG A 125 1.85 -10.91 12.18
C ARG A 125 1.67 -10.82 13.69
N SER A 126 2.64 -10.23 14.39
CA SER A 126 2.65 -10.10 15.85
C SER A 126 3.56 -8.95 16.23
N HIS A 127 2.97 -7.83 16.69
CA HIS A 127 3.75 -6.72 17.24
C HIS A 127 4.24 -7.02 18.64
N GLU A 128 3.37 -7.68 19.42
CA GLU A 128 3.61 -7.99 20.82
C GLU A 128 4.77 -8.99 20.96
N LEU A 129 5.61 -8.73 21.95
CA LEU A 129 6.65 -9.64 22.35
C LEU A 129 6.04 -10.88 23.02
N PRO A 130 6.41 -12.09 22.60
CA PRO A 130 5.93 -13.31 23.25
C PRO A 130 6.51 -13.45 24.66
N TRP A 131 5.78 -14.17 25.53
CA TRP A 131 6.32 -14.59 26.82
C TRP A 131 7.62 -15.40 26.63
N PRO A 132 8.68 -15.18 27.45
CA PRO A 132 8.75 -14.37 28.67
C PRO A 132 9.33 -12.95 28.48
N LEU A 133 9.32 -12.38 27.27
CA LEU A 133 10.01 -11.12 26.99
C LEU A 133 9.40 -9.88 27.69
N PRO A 134 8.07 -9.70 27.83
CA PRO A 134 7.54 -8.54 28.57
C PRO A 134 7.97 -8.50 30.05
N PRO A 135 7.93 -9.61 30.83
CA PRO A 135 8.52 -9.65 32.18
C PRO A 135 10.00 -9.28 32.23
N LEU A 136 10.79 -9.67 31.22
CA LEU A 136 12.21 -9.32 31.13
C LEU A 136 12.39 -7.82 30.87
N LEU A 137 11.57 -7.20 30.02
CA LEU A 137 11.59 -5.74 29.84
C LEU A 137 11.25 -4.99 31.13
N ALA A 138 10.23 -5.45 31.87
CA ALA A 138 9.90 -4.88 33.17
C ALA A 138 11.06 -5.02 34.17
N ALA A 139 11.79 -6.15 34.16
CA ALA A 139 12.98 -6.33 34.98
C ALA A 139 14.09 -5.34 34.61
N VAL A 140 14.33 -5.09 33.32
CA VAL A 140 15.29 -4.08 32.85
C VAL A 140 14.88 -2.67 33.31
N ALA A 141 13.60 -2.32 33.22
CA ALA A 141 13.09 -1.04 33.71
C ALA A 141 13.38 -0.87 35.22
N ARG A 142 13.11 -1.91 36.03
CA ARG A 142 13.43 -1.89 37.47
C ARG A 142 14.92 -1.76 37.77
N LEU A 143 15.79 -2.38 36.96
CA LEU A 143 17.25 -2.22 37.10
C LEU A 143 17.71 -0.77 36.88
N LEU A 144 16.96 0.02 36.11
CA LEU A 144 17.20 1.45 35.89
C LEU A 144 16.51 2.35 36.94
N GLY A 145 15.94 1.77 37.99
CA GLY A 145 15.23 2.48 39.06
C GLY A 145 13.81 2.90 38.69
N LEU A 146 13.24 2.36 37.61
CA LEU A 146 11.85 2.62 37.23
C LEU A 146 10.91 1.68 37.99
N GLU A 147 9.83 2.22 38.52
CA GLU A 147 8.72 1.41 39.05
C GLU A 147 7.96 0.77 37.89
N ALA A 148 8.19 -0.52 37.66
CA ALA A 148 7.69 -1.22 36.49
C ALA A 148 7.22 -2.65 36.76
N ALA A 149 6.10 -3.04 36.16
CA ALA A 149 5.55 -4.39 36.16
C ALA A 149 5.14 -4.81 34.73
N ALA A 150 5.15 -6.11 34.44
CA ALA A 150 4.62 -6.60 33.17
C ALA A 150 3.14 -6.97 33.35
N ASP A 151 2.30 -6.57 32.41
CA ASP A 151 0.87 -6.90 32.37
C ASP A 151 0.51 -7.35 30.95
N GLY A 152 0.35 -8.67 30.77
CA GLY A 152 0.10 -9.26 29.45
C GLY A 152 1.15 -8.86 28.41
N SER A 153 0.73 -8.01 27.46
CA SER A 153 1.57 -7.51 26.35
C SER A 153 2.09 -6.08 26.56
N THR A 154 1.98 -5.54 27.77
CA THR A 154 2.47 -4.21 28.13
C THR A 154 3.45 -4.28 29.31
N VAL A 155 4.23 -3.22 29.46
CA VAL A 155 5.00 -2.92 30.67
C VAL A 155 4.35 -1.70 31.31
N ALA A 156 3.69 -1.90 32.45
CA ALA A 156 3.15 -0.83 33.27
C ALA A 156 4.31 -0.08 33.91
N LEU A 157 4.43 1.21 33.60
CA LEU A 157 5.44 2.13 34.13
C LEU A 157 4.73 3.17 35.01
N TRP A 158 5.12 3.29 36.27
CA TRP A 158 4.48 4.24 37.19
C TRP A 158 5.09 5.65 37.07
N SER A 159 4.23 6.67 37.14
CA SER A 159 4.62 8.06 37.39
C SER A 159 3.60 8.73 38.33
N MET A 160 3.95 9.89 38.89
CA MET A 160 3.09 10.64 39.82
C MET A 160 1.69 10.95 39.26
N ARG A 161 1.55 11.11 37.93
CA ARG A 161 0.28 11.49 37.28
C ARG A 161 -0.58 10.27 36.94
N GLN A 162 0.01 9.19 36.45
CA GLN A 162 -0.70 7.97 36.06
C GLN A 162 0.24 6.78 35.88
N THR A 163 -0.34 5.58 35.76
CA THR A 163 0.38 4.39 35.27
C THR A 163 0.32 4.36 33.75
N HIS A 164 1.48 4.19 33.10
CA HIS A 164 1.63 4.17 31.65
C HIS A 164 1.78 2.73 31.17
N SER A 165 0.78 2.22 30.48
CA SER A 165 0.78 0.86 29.94
C SER A 165 1.57 0.79 28.63
N LEU A 166 2.90 0.85 28.70
CA LEU A 166 3.76 0.89 27.51
C LEU A 166 3.70 -0.44 26.75
N ALA A 167 3.41 -0.41 25.45
CA ALA A 167 3.38 -1.62 24.63
C ALA A 167 4.74 -2.34 24.60
N ALA A 168 4.77 -3.63 24.97
CA ALA A 168 5.95 -4.48 24.88
C ALA A 168 6.06 -5.05 23.46
N SER A 169 6.67 -4.29 22.54
CA SER A 169 6.71 -4.64 21.11
C SER A 169 8.11 -4.97 20.58
N TRP A 170 8.15 -5.64 19.42
CA TRP A 170 9.42 -5.89 18.70
C TRP A 170 10.12 -4.58 18.33
N GLU A 171 9.38 -3.54 17.97
CA GLU A 171 9.94 -2.23 17.62
C GLU A 171 10.61 -1.53 18.80
N LEU A 172 10.10 -1.75 20.02
CA LEU A 172 10.73 -1.29 21.26
C LEU A 172 12.05 -2.02 21.53
N LEU A 173 12.10 -3.34 21.33
CA LEU A 173 13.28 -4.15 21.64
C LEU A 173 14.35 -4.11 20.53
N LEU A 174 13.95 -4.34 19.29
CA LEU A 174 14.79 -4.45 18.10
C LEU A 174 14.19 -3.62 16.96
N ASP A 175 14.71 -2.40 16.79
CA ASP A 175 14.28 -1.53 15.70
C ASP A 175 14.88 -1.95 14.33
N PRO A 176 14.27 -1.48 13.21
CA PRO A 176 14.74 -1.74 11.86
C PRO A 176 16.21 -1.40 11.58
N VAL A 177 16.75 -0.31 12.15
CA VAL A 177 18.14 0.11 11.86
C VAL A 177 19.15 -0.79 12.58
N THR A 178 18.85 -1.19 13.81
CA THR A 178 19.69 -2.14 14.56
C THR A 178 19.69 -3.52 13.89
N LEU A 179 18.54 -3.98 13.39
CA LEU A 179 18.47 -5.22 12.59
C LEU A 179 19.27 -5.10 11.29
N CYS A 180 19.13 -4.00 10.55
CA CYS A 180 19.89 -3.76 9.33
C CYS A 180 21.39 -3.71 9.58
N PHE A 181 21.82 -3.14 10.71
CA PHE A 181 23.23 -3.12 11.08
C PHE A 181 23.74 -4.53 11.39
N LEU A 182 22.97 -5.34 12.12
CA LEU A 182 23.29 -6.74 12.37
C LEU A 182 23.44 -7.53 11.06
N VAL A 183 22.43 -7.51 10.18
CA VAL A 183 22.44 -8.28 8.93
C VAL A 183 23.49 -7.75 7.96
N GLY A 184 23.60 -6.44 7.81
CA GLY A 184 24.62 -5.80 6.97
C GLY A 184 26.04 -6.07 7.48
N GLY A 185 26.24 -6.08 8.80
CA GLY A 185 27.49 -6.47 9.45
C GLY A 185 27.88 -7.91 9.16
N LEU A 186 26.93 -8.85 9.29
CA LEU A 186 27.16 -10.27 8.96
C LEU A 186 27.49 -10.46 7.48
N ALA A 187 26.80 -9.76 6.58
CA ALA A 187 27.10 -9.79 5.13
C ALA A 187 28.51 -9.26 4.83
N LEU A 188 28.89 -8.14 5.45
CA LEU A 188 30.24 -7.57 5.34
C LEU A 188 31.31 -8.55 5.83
N MET A 189 31.08 -9.21 6.97
CA MET A 189 32.00 -10.20 7.52
C MET A 189 32.12 -11.44 6.65
N ALA A 190 31.00 -11.92 6.09
CA ALA A 190 31.00 -13.03 5.14
C ALA A 190 31.83 -12.71 3.89
N MET A 191 31.69 -11.49 3.34
CA MET A 191 32.50 -11.03 2.21
C MET A 191 33.99 -10.93 2.57
N ARG A 192 34.33 -10.40 3.75
CA ARG A 192 35.72 -10.32 4.21
C ARG A 192 36.33 -11.68 4.48
N ALA A 193 35.60 -12.61 5.10
CA ALA A 193 36.05 -13.99 5.28
C ALA A 193 36.28 -14.66 3.91
N GLY A 194 35.37 -14.43 2.96
CA GLY A 194 35.49 -14.87 1.57
C GLY A 194 36.71 -14.34 0.85
N ALA A 195 37.11 -13.09 1.13
CA ALA A 195 38.32 -12.47 0.60
C ALA A 195 39.60 -12.99 1.29
N ALA A 196 39.59 -13.16 2.62
CA ALA A 196 40.79 -13.44 3.39
C ALA A 196 41.18 -14.94 3.45
N PHE A 197 40.25 -15.88 3.29
CA PHE A 197 40.47 -17.31 3.57
C PHE A 197 40.04 -18.25 2.43
N ALA A 198 40.76 -19.35 2.21
CA ALA A 198 40.41 -20.35 1.19
C ALA A 198 39.01 -20.95 1.44
N PRO A 199 38.28 -21.41 0.40
CA PRO A 199 36.88 -21.87 0.54
C PRO A 199 36.57 -22.79 1.71
N GLY A 200 37.45 -23.78 2.00
CA GLY A 200 37.28 -24.72 3.12
C GLY A 200 37.58 -24.14 4.51
N GLU A 201 38.20 -22.97 4.60
CA GLU A 201 38.66 -22.36 5.85
C GLU A 201 37.82 -21.15 6.28
N ARG A 202 36.82 -20.73 5.49
CA ARG A 202 36.07 -19.48 5.71
C ARG A 202 35.14 -19.51 6.92
N LEU A 203 34.59 -20.68 7.23
CA LEU A 203 33.54 -20.82 8.23
C LEU A 203 34.05 -20.50 9.64
N ARG A 204 35.22 -21.03 10.02
CA ARG A 204 35.76 -20.84 11.37
C ARG A 204 36.12 -19.39 11.69
N PRO A 205 36.81 -18.62 10.83
CA PRO A 205 36.98 -17.19 10.98
C PRO A 205 35.63 -16.47 11.03
N PHE A 206 34.73 -16.71 10.06
CA PHE A 206 33.40 -16.09 10.06
C PHE A 206 32.70 -16.23 11.42
N LEU A 207 32.60 -17.46 11.95
CA LEU A 207 31.99 -17.73 13.25
C LEU A 207 32.72 -17.06 14.42
N ARG A 208 34.07 -17.02 14.41
CA ARG A 208 34.87 -16.32 15.44
C ARG A 208 34.62 -14.82 15.50
N GLY A 209 34.14 -14.21 14.43
CA GLY A 209 33.76 -12.80 14.43
C GLY A 209 32.27 -12.60 14.63
N ALA A 210 31.44 -13.40 13.95
CA ALA A 210 30.00 -13.30 14.00
C ALA A 210 29.46 -13.56 15.41
N GLY A 211 30.05 -14.53 16.14
CA GLY A 211 29.66 -14.84 17.53
C GLY A 211 29.76 -13.62 18.45
N PRO A 212 30.96 -13.02 18.66
CA PRO A 212 31.10 -11.81 19.47
C PRO A 212 30.26 -10.63 18.98
N PHE A 213 30.11 -10.47 17.66
CA PHE A 213 29.27 -9.41 17.08
C PHE A 213 27.79 -9.57 17.47
N VAL A 214 27.22 -10.75 17.23
CA VAL A 214 25.83 -11.06 17.58
C VAL A 214 25.63 -10.95 19.08
N ALA A 215 26.55 -11.49 19.88
CA ALA A 215 26.50 -11.39 21.34
C ALA A 215 26.51 -9.94 21.84
N ALA A 216 27.34 -9.07 21.23
CA ALA A 216 27.36 -7.65 21.56
C ALA A 216 26.04 -6.94 21.24
N ILE A 217 25.41 -7.26 20.10
CA ILE A 217 24.09 -6.72 19.77
C ILE A 217 23.04 -7.24 20.75
N LEU A 218 22.99 -8.55 21.01
CA LEU A 218 22.03 -9.14 21.94
C LEU A 218 22.17 -8.59 23.37
N ALA A 219 23.39 -8.33 23.83
CA ALA A 219 23.63 -7.69 25.12
C ALA A 219 23.20 -6.21 25.15
N TRP A 220 23.22 -5.53 24.00
CA TRP A 220 22.80 -4.13 23.89
C TRP A 220 21.27 -3.95 23.86
N LEU A 221 20.51 -4.87 23.24
CA LEU A 221 19.06 -4.70 23.06
C LEU A 221 18.29 -4.41 24.37
N PRO A 222 18.53 -5.11 25.50
CA PRO A 222 17.86 -4.81 26.76
C PRO A 222 18.22 -3.40 27.26
N ALA A 223 19.51 -3.04 27.25
CA ALA A 223 19.96 -1.71 27.66
C ALA A 223 19.35 -0.60 26.81
N ARG A 224 19.27 -0.81 25.48
CA ARG A 224 18.61 0.10 24.54
C ARG A 224 17.13 0.31 24.89
N ALA A 225 16.37 -0.77 25.10
CA ALA A 225 14.96 -0.70 25.49
C ALA A 225 14.79 0.02 26.83
N GLY A 226 15.63 -0.29 27.81
CA GLY A 226 15.68 0.39 29.11
C GLY A 226 15.91 1.90 28.99
N LEU A 227 16.89 2.33 28.17
CA LEU A 227 17.16 3.75 27.92
C LEU A 227 15.98 4.48 27.28
N LEU A 228 15.28 3.83 26.35
CA LEU A 228 14.08 4.39 25.73
C LEU A 228 12.92 4.53 26.74
N MET A 229 12.72 3.54 27.61
CA MET A 229 11.73 3.61 28.70
C MET A 229 12.08 4.71 29.71
N ALA A 230 13.35 4.82 30.09
CA ALA A 230 13.84 5.86 30.99
C ALA A 230 13.67 7.26 30.38
N LEU A 231 14.00 7.44 29.11
CA LEU A 231 13.79 8.70 28.40
C LEU A 231 12.30 9.05 28.30
N TYR A 232 11.44 8.05 28.09
CA TYR A 232 9.99 8.22 28.04
C TYR A 232 9.48 8.76 29.37
N LEU A 233 9.77 8.08 30.47
CA LEU A 233 9.36 8.52 31.80
C LEU A 233 9.99 9.86 32.19
N HIS A 234 11.26 10.10 31.84
CA HIS A 234 11.90 11.39 32.08
C HIS A 234 11.14 12.54 31.41
N ARG A 235 10.70 12.36 30.17
CA ARG A 235 9.92 13.36 29.45
C ARG A 235 8.51 13.49 30.01
N VAL A 236 7.86 12.38 30.35
CA VAL A 236 6.55 12.37 31.03
C VAL A 236 6.59 13.20 32.33
N LEU A 237 7.63 13.04 33.14
CA LEU A 237 7.79 13.79 34.40
C LEU A 237 8.06 15.30 34.19
N ARG A 238 8.44 15.71 32.97
CA ARG A 238 8.69 17.11 32.60
C ARG A 238 7.56 17.74 31.80
N THR A 239 6.59 16.95 31.35
CA THR A 239 5.36 17.46 30.75
C THR A 239 4.51 18.09 31.85
N GLU A 240 4.00 19.29 31.60
CA GLU A 240 3.17 19.97 32.59
C GLU A 240 1.91 19.16 32.91
N TYR A 241 1.37 19.34 34.11
CA TYR A 241 0.26 18.52 34.59
C TYR A 241 -0.99 18.64 33.71
N GLU A 242 -1.25 19.83 33.14
CA GLU A 242 -2.40 20.08 32.27
C GLU A 242 -2.12 19.76 30.78
N GLU A 243 -0.87 19.53 30.40
CA GLU A 243 -0.53 19.23 29.00
C GLU A 243 -0.89 17.78 28.61
N ARG A 244 -1.21 17.59 27.32
CA ARG A 244 -1.45 16.26 26.73
C ARG A 244 -0.14 15.47 26.65
N MET A 245 -0.20 14.19 27.03
CA MET A 245 0.97 13.32 27.06
C MET A 245 1.28 12.68 25.69
N GLU A 246 1.79 13.48 24.75
CA GLU A 246 2.18 13.00 23.42
C GLU A 246 3.68 12.67 23.30
N VAL A 247 4.17 11.80 24.19
CA VAL A 247 5.63 11.63 24.42
C VAL A 247 6.24 10.46 23.62
N MET A 248 5.44 9.71 22.87
CA MET A 248 5.90 8.50 22.18
C MET A 248 6.82 8.76 20.96
N ASN A 249 6.89 9.99 20.45
CA ASN A 249 7.62 10.34 19.23
C ASN A 249 9.11 9.96 19.21
N GLN A 250 9.73 9.72 20.36
CA GLN A 250 11.12 9.25 20.48
C GLN A 250 11.34 7.84 19.94
N PHE A 251 10.34 6.94 20.05
CA PHE A 251 10.48 5.54 19.68
C PHE A 251 10.67 5.31 18.17
N TRP A 252 10.29 6.31 17.37
CA TRP A 252 10.42 6.32 15.91
C TRP A 252 11.16 7.56 15.40
N ASN A 253 11.92 8.25 16.25
CA ASN A 253 12.77 9.36 15.84
C ASN A 253 14.06 8.84 15.16
N PRO A 254 14.29 9.09 13.87
CA PRO A 254 15.45 8.55 13.16
C PRO A 254 16.80 8.95 13.78
N TRP A 255 16.90 10.18 14.30
CA TRP A 255 18.13 10.69 14.89
C TRP A 255 18.46 10.02 16.23
N LEU A 256 17.44 9.77 17.06
CA LEU A 256 17.62 9.04 18.31
C LEU A 256 18.01 7.58 18.04
N LEU A 257 17.34 6.93 17.09
CA LEU A 257 17.67 5.56 16.70
C LEU A 257 19.12 5.46 16.19
N LEU A 258 19.61 6.47 15.48
CA LEU A 258 21.00 6.55 15.03
C LEU A 258 21.99 6.79 16.17
N LEU A 259 21.64 7.66 17.12
CA LEU A 259 22.45 7.87 18.31
C LEU A 259 22.59 6.56 19.10
N LEU A 260 21.49 5.82 19.29
CA LEU A 260 21.50 4.52 19.96
C LEU A 260 22.28 3.46 19.18
N LEU A 261 22.36 3.56 17.85
CA LEU A 261 23.15 2.67 17.01
C LEU A 261 24.67 2.88 17.16
N ALA A 262 25.11 4.04 17.64
CA ALA A 262 26.54 4.32 17.85
C ALA A 262 27.18 3.33 18.83
N VAL A 263 26.44 2.86 19.84
CA VAL A 263 26.94 1.88 20.83
C VAL A 263 27.24 0.53 20.17
N PRO A 264 26.30 -0.13 19.45
CA PRO A 264 26.57 -1.28 18.59
C PRO A 264 27.79 -1.14 17.68
N VAL A 265 27.98 0.03 17.07
CA VAL A 265 29.13 0.30 16.18
C VAL A 265 30.44 0.26 16.96
N VAL A 266 30.49 0.89 18.14
CA VAL A 266 31.68 0.88 19.01
C VAL A 266 31.95 -0.53 19.54
N LEU A 267 30.92 -1.25 19.97
CA LEU A 267 31.05 -2.64 20.44
C LEU A 267 31.56 -3.55 19.31
N ALA A 268 31.01 -3.43 18.11
CA ALA A 268 31.47 -4.19 16.94
C ALA A 268 32.92 -3.85 16.59
N TRP A 269 33.32 -2.59 16.67
CA TRP A 269 34.71 -2.18 16.47
C TRP A 269 35.65 -2.75 17.53
N ARG A 270 35.23 -2.80 18.80
CA ARG A 270 36.07 -3.23 19.94
C ARG A 270 36.23 -4.75 20.05
N PHE A 271 35.15 -5.50 19.81
CA PHE A 271 35.06 -6.92 20.13
C PHE A 271 35.13 -7.84 18.90
N VAL A 272 34.87 -7.34 17.69
CA VAL A 272 35.02 -8.17 16.49
C VAL A 272 36.49 -8.23 16.10
N PRO A 273 37.11 -9.43 16.02
CA PRO A 273 38.51 -9.55 15.70
C PRO A 273 38.81 -9.02 14.29
N ASP A 274 39.89 -8.25 14.14
CA ASP A 274 40.40 -7.90 12.82
C ASP A 274 41.25 -9.04 12.27
N TRP A 275 40.78 -9.67 11.19
CA TRP A 275 41.58 -10.67 10.49
C TRP A 275 42.44 -9.97 9.45
N ARG A 276 43.75 -10.05 9.64
CA ARG A 276 44.69 -9.75 8.55
C ARG A 276 44.61 -10.87 7.52
N PRO A 277 44.56 -10.55 6.21
CA PRO A 277 44.60 -11.56 5.17
C PRO A 277 45.89 -12.39 5.34
N ARG A 278 45.77 -13.70 5.53
CA ARG A 278 46.91 -14.62 5.72
C ARG A 278 47.57 -15.04 4.41
N ILE A 279 47.09 -14.57 3.27
CA ILE A 279 47.55 -15.03 1.97
C ILE A 279 48.77 -14.21 1.57
N ALA A 280 49.91 -14.58 2.14
CA ALA A 280 51.18 -14.52 1.44
C ALA A 280 51.22 -15.72 0.48
N ASP A 281 51.45 -15.47 -0.81
CA ASP A 281 52.02 -16.39 -1.82
C ASP A 281 51.82 -17.91 -1.64
N CYS A 282 50.61 -18.35 -1.29
CA CYS A 282 50.28 -19.76 -1.35
C CYS A 282 49.80 -20.03 -2.77
N GLY A 283 50.66 -20.62 -3.59
CA GLY A 283 50.35 -21.21 -4.90
C GLY A 283 49.33 -22.35 -4.79
N LEU A 284 48.14 -22.04 -4.28
CA LEU A 284 46.98 -22.91 -4.25
C LEU A 284 46.54 -23.10 -5.69
N LYS A 285 46.92 -24.24 -6.26
CA LYS A 285 46.28 -24.79 -7.46
C LYS A 285 44.77 -24.79 -7.19
N SER A 286 44.04 -23.82 -7.76
CA SER A 286 42.59 -23.88 -7.70
C SER A 286 42.21 -25.17 -8.43
N GLN A 287 41.62 -26.13 -7.73
CA GLN A 287 40.90 -27.19 -8.42
C GLN A 287 39.81 -26.49 -9.23
N THR A 288 40.03 -26.35 -10.53
CA THR A 288 39.07 -25.74 -11.43
C THR A 288 37.89 -26.67 -11.48
N ALA A 289 36.81 -26.32 -10.77
CA ALA A 289 35.52 -26.96 -10.96
C ALA A 289 35.27 -27.04 -12.48
N ASN A 290 34.98 -28.24 -12.99
CA ASN A 290 34.74 -28.44 -14.43
C ASN A 290 33.66 -27.44 -14.90
N ARG A 291 33.78 -26.92 -16.12
CA ARG A 291 32.83 -25.97 -16.73
C ARG A 291 31.37 -26.44 -16.58
N LYS A 292 31.12 -27.75 -16.69
CA LYS A 292 29.81 -28.35 -16.43
C LYS A 292 29.29 -28.08 -15.01
N SER A 293 30.14 -28.24 -13.98
CA SER A 293 29.82 -27.96 -12.58
C SER A 293 29.57 -26.47 -12.32
N GLN A 294 30.33 -25.59 -12.99
CA GLN A 294 30.15 -24.14 -12.87
C GLN A 294 28.81 -23.68 -13.44
N VAL A 295 28.45 -24.18 -14.64
CA VAL A 295 27.14 -23.90 -15.26
C VAL A 295 26.01 -24.47 -14.42
N ALA A 296 26.10 -25.76 -14.01
CA ALA A 296 25.10 -26.39 -13.16
C ALA A 296 24.91 -25.63 -11.84
N SER A 297 25.99 -25.21 -11.18
CA SER A 297 25.95 -24.43 -9.95
C SER A 297 25.26 -23.07 -10.14
N ALA A 298 25.58 -22.34 -11.22
CA ALA A 298 24.95 -21.06 -11.53
C ALA A 298 23.45 -21.23 -11.87
N THR A 299 23.09 -22.25 -12.65
CA THR A 299 21.69 -22.57 -12.95
C THR A 299 20.91 -22.93 -11.69
N LEU A 300 21.48 -23.74 -10.80
CA LEU A 300 20.86 -24.08 -9.51
C LEU A 300 20.71 -22.87 -8.61
N ALA A 301 21.66 -21.91 -8.62
CA ALA A 301 21.52 -20.67 -7.85
C ALA A 301 20.39 -19.78 -8.39
N ALA A 302 20.27 -19.64 -9.71
CA ALA A 302 19.16 -18.93 -10.35
C ALA A 302 17.82 -19.60 -10.03
N LEU A 303 17.74 -20.93 -10.17
CA LEU A 303 16.55 -21.72 -9.87
C LEU A 303 16.17 -21.64 -8.38
N ALA A 304 17.15 -21.73 -7.47
CA ALA A 304 16.92 -21.62 -6.04
C ALA A 304 16.21 -20.31 -5.68
N VAL A 305 16.74 -19.18 -6.15
CA VAL A 305 16.14 -17.88 -5.86
C VAL A 305 14.82 -17.67 -6.59
N ALA A 306 14.68 -18.17 -7.82
CA ALA A 306 13.41 -18.13 -8.55
C ALA A 306 12.31 -18.89 -7.79
N LEU A 307 12.60 -20.10 -7.31
CA LEU A 307 11.68 -20.93 -6.52
C LEU A 307 11.34 -20.32 -5.17
N LEU A 308 12.33 -19.75 -4.46
CA LEU A 308 12.09 -19.04 -3.20
C LEU A 308 11.24 -17.79 -3.41
N THR A 309 11.47 -17.05 -4.49
CA THR A 309 10.66 -15.88 -4.88
C THR A 309 9.23 -16.31 -5.18
N ALA A 310 9.04 -17.39 -5.93
CA ALA A 310 7.72 -17.98 -6.18
C ALA A 310 7.05 -18.47 -4.89
N ALA A 311 7.80 -19.08 -3.96
CA ALA A 311 7.26 -19.53 -2.68
C ALA A 311 6.67 -18.37 -1.85
N VAL A 312 7.28 -17.18 -1.93
CA VAL A 312 6.82 -15.98 -1.20
C VAL A 312 5.66 -15.30 -1.92
N PHE A 313 5.79 -15.04 -3.23
CA PHE A 313 4.89 -14.12 -3.93
C PHE A 313 3.87 -14.80 -4.83
N TRP A 314 4.13 -16.00 -5.33
CA TRP A 314 3.18 -16.66 -6.22
C TRP A 314 1.98 -17.16 -5.43
N ASP A 315 0.79 -16.76 -5.89
CA ASP A 315 -0.49 -17.21 -5.35
C ASP A 315 -1.32 -17.79 -6.49
N PRO A 316 -1.31 -19.12 -6.71
CA PRO A 316 -2.04 -19.70 -7.81
C PRO A 316 -3.55 -19.47 -7.61
N VAL A 317 -4.15 -18.76 -8.58
CA VAL A 317 -5.55 -18.35 -8.52
C VAL A 317 -6.49 -19.50 -8.83
N GLY A 318 -6.08 -20.50 -9.62
CA GLY A 318 -6.91 -21.67 -9.94
C GLY A 318 -7.94 -21.38 -11.02
N THR A 319 -9.11 -22.04 -10.97
CA THR A 319 -10.14 -21.96 -12.03
C THR A 319 -11.32 -21.11 -11.58
N ARG A 320 -11.77 -20.19 -12.45
CA ARG A 320 -12.92 -19.32 -12.19
C ARG A 320 -14.22 -20.12 -12.00
N LYS A 321 -15.07 -19.67 -11.08
CA LYS A 321 -16.41 -20.22 -10.78
C LYS A 321 -17.51 -19.43 -11.52
N GLY A 322 -18.78 -19.78 -11.27
CA GLY A 322 -19.95 -19.22 -11.94
C GLY A 322 -20.19 -17.73 -11.64
N GLY A 323 -19.80 -17.27 -10.45
CA GLY A 323 -19.94 -15.87 -10.04
C GLY A 323 -21.26 -15.55 -9.36
N ARG A 324 -21.89 -16.52 -8.68
CA ARG A 324 -23.04 -16.25 -7.80
C ARG A 324 -22.56 -15.79 -6.43
N VAL A 325 -22.88 -14.54 -6.09
CA VAL A 325 -22.39 -13.88 -4.88
C VAL A 325 -23.57 -13.48 -4.01
N LEU A 326 -23.59 -13.93 -2.76
CA LEU A 326 -24.61 -13.56 -1.78
C LEU A 326 -24.03 -12.56 -0.78
N VAL A 327 -24.77 -11.50 -0.47
CA VAL A 327 -24.42 -10.54 0.60
C VAL A 327 -25.31 -10.82 1.81
N ASP A 328 -24.69 -11.00 2.97
CA ASP A 328 -25.39 -11.20 4.23
C ASP A 328 -26.03 -9.90 4.72
N GLU A 329 -27.35 -9.89 4.75
CA GLU A 329 -28.21 -8.82 5.27
C GLU A 329 -29.03 -9.31 6.48
N PHE A 330 -28.84 -10.56 6.92
CA PHE A 330 -29.51 -11.10 8.11
C PHE A 330 -28.80 -10.65 9.39
N HIS A 331 -27.46 -10.56 9.35
CA HIS A 331 -26.62 -10.17 10.49
C HIS A 331 -26.24 -8.69 10.54
N SER A 332 -26.64 -7.89 9.54
CA SER A 332 -26.23 -6.49 9.40
C SER A 332 -27.43 -5.57 9.15
N THR A 333 -27.55 -4.52 9.96
CA THR A 333 -28.46 -3.37 9.73
C THR A 333 -27.68 -2.10 9.38
N TRP A 334 -26.35 -2.13 9.53
CA TRP A 334 -25.45 -1.05 9.14
C TRP A 334 -25.04 -1.16 7.67
N GLU A 335 -24.83 -0.02 7.01
CA GLU A 335 -24.50 0.07 5.57
C GLU A 335 -25.37 -0.86 4.69
N PRO A 336 -26.71 -0.71 4.73
CA PRO A 336 -27.61 -1.58 4.00
C PRO A 336 -27.37 -1.52 2.48
N THR A 337 -27.69 -2.60 1.78
CA THR A 337 -27.65 -2.63 0.30
C THR A 337 -29.03 -2.42 -0.34
N GLN A 338 -30.12 -2.44 0.42
CA GLN A 338 -31.49 -2.54 -0.10
C GLN A 338 -32.04 -1.19 -0.60
N ARG A 339 -31.82 -0.11 0.16
CA ARG A 339 -32.34 1.21 -0.21
C ARG A 339 -31.41 1.88 -1.24
N PRO A 340 -31.90 2.23 -2.44
CA PRO A 340 -31.07 2.81 -3.48
C PRO A 340 -30.53 4.18 -3.09
N TYR A 341 -29.36 4.52 -3.61
CA TYR A 341 -28.81 5.87 -3.53
C TYR A 341 -29.36 6.69 -4.69
N ASP A 342 -30.48 7.37 -4.48
CA ASP A 342 -31.25 8.03 -5.54
C ASP A 342 -31.37 9.55 -5.33
N THR A 343 -32.23 10.21 -6.12
CA THR A 343 -32.44 11.66 -6.05
C THR A 343 -33.38 12.12 -4.93
N GLU A 344 -33.94 11.20 -4.15
CA GLU A 344 -34.96 11.48 -3.13
C GLU A 344 -34.51 11.24 -1.69
N TRP A 345 -33.44 10.45 -1.47
CA TRP A 345 -32.95 10.15 -0.14
C TRP A 345 -31.61 10.82 0.20
N TYR A 346 -31.65 11.78 1.12
CA TYR A 346 -30.47 12.54 1.59
C TYR A 346 -30.20 12.29 3.07
N GLY A 347 -29.10 12.85 3.58
CA GLY A 347 -28.67 12.68 4.96
C GLY A 347 -27.54 11.66 5.12
N HIS A 348 -27.01 11.59 6.34
CA HIS A 348 -25.92 10.70 6.74
C HIS A 348 -26.14 9.25 6.27
N ASP A 349 -27.30 8.67 6.55
CA ASP A 349 -27.61 7.28 6.22
C ASP A 349 -27.65 7.00 4.70
N SER A 350 -27.91 8.02 3.87
CA SER A 350 -27.85 7.85 2.41
C SER A 350 -26.41 7.64 1.94
N GLY A 351 -25.46 8.27 2.62
CA GLY A 351 -24.03 8.12 2.37
C GLY A 351 -23.48 6.80 2.92
N TYR A 352 -23.79 6.48 4.18
CA TYR A 352 -23.37 5.25 4.87
C TYR A 352 -24.23 4.04 4.48
N ASN A 353 -24.13 3.68 3.20
CA ASN A 353 -24.95 2.68 2.53
C ASN A 353 -24.14 2.07 1.37
N TYR A 354 -24.36 0.78 1.07
CA TYR A 354 -23.60 0.00 0.07
C TYR A 354 -24.34 -0.20 -1.26
N ALA A 355 -25.45 0.48 -1.51
CA ALA A 355 -26.29 0.29 -2.68
C ALA A 355 -25.51 0.49 -3.99
N CYS A 356 -24.66 1.53 -4.09
CA CYS A 356 -23.90 1.78 -5.31
C CYS A 356 -22.86 0.68 -5.57
N ILE A 357 -22.12 0.24 -4.55
CA ILE A 357 -21.11 -0.82 -4.74
C ILE A 357 -21.78 -2.19 -5.00
N TYR A 358 -22.93 -2.46 -4.37
CA TYR A 358 -23.75 -3.64 -4.65
C TYR A 358 -24.23 -3.64 -6.10
N ASP A 359 -24.81 -2.53 -6.56
CA ASP A 359 -25.30 -2.40 -7.93
C ASP A 359 -24.16 -2.50 -8.95
N TYR A 360 -23.01 -1.90 -8.66
CA TYR A 360 -21.81 -2.03 -9.48
C TYR A 360 -21.34 -3.48 -9.57
N CYS A 361 -21.24 -4.20 -8.44
CA CYS A 361 -20.87 -5.62 -8.45
C CYS A 361 -21.88 -6.47 -9.23
N SER A 362 -23.16 -6.11 -9.23
CA SER A 362 -24.20 -6.81 -10.03
C SER A 362 -23.99 -6.68 -11.55
N ARG A 363 -23.15 -5.74 -11.99
CA ARG A 363 -22.73 -5.64 -13.39
C ARG A 363 -21.72 -6.70 -13.79
N PHE A 364 -21.06 -7.36 -12.84
CA PHE A 364 -20.00 -8.35 -13.07
C PHE A 364 -20.35 -9.76 -12.56
N TYR A 365 -21.27 -9.85 -11.60
CA TYR A 365 -21.63 -11.09 -10.90
C TYR A 365 -23.14 -11.22 -10.75
N GLU A 366 -23.61 -12.44 -10.49
CA GLU A 366 -24.99 -12.69 -10.09
C GLU A 366 -25.12 -12.41 -8.58
N LEU A 367 -25.54 -11.19 -8.23
CA LEU A 367 -25.71 -10.77 -6.83
C LEU A 367 -27.07 -11.21 -6.27
N GLY A 368 -27.05 -11.69 -5.03
CA GLY A 368 -28.23 -11.91 -4.20
C GLY A 368 -28.02 -11.38 -2.78
N ARG A 369 -29.09 -11.34 -1.99
CA ARG A 369 -29.04 -11.00 -0.56
C ARG A 369 -29.50 -12.20 0.23
N LEU A 370 -28.83 -12.46 1.34
CA LEU A 370 -29.23 -13.46 2.31
C LEU A 370 -29.92 -12.76 3.48
N THR A 371 -31.20 -13.04 3.67
CA THR A 371 -32.04 -12.41 4.72
C THR A 371 -32.55 -13.44 5.74
N THR A 372 -31.95 -14.63 5.76
CA THR A 372 -32.25 -15.73 6.67
C THR A 372 -30.94 -16.22 7.30
N ALA A 373 -31.05 -17.03 8.36
CA ALA A 373 -29.89 -17.66 8.98
C ALA A 373 -29.05 -18.45 7.95
N ILE A 374 -27.74 -18.50 8.17
CA ILE A 374 -26.79 -19.16 7.28
C ILE A 374 -26.85 -20.67 7.50
N GLY A 375 -27.29 -21.41 6.48
CA GLY A 375 -27.30 -22.87 6.47
C GLY A 375 -26.89 -23.43 5.11
N ASP A 376 -26.71 -24.76 5.04
CA ASP A 376 -26.28 -25.42 3.80
C ASP A 376 -27.26 -25.19 2.64
N GLU A 377 -28.56 -25.18 2.91
CA GLU A 377 -29.60 -24.85 1.92
C GLU A 377 -29.54 -23.40 1.46
N ALA A 378 -29.35 -22.47 2.41
CA ALA A 378 -29.27 -21.04 2.12
C ALA A 378 -28.04 -20.69 1.25
N LEU A 379 -26.97 -21.47 1.39
CA LEU A 379 -25.74 -21.35 0.60
C LEU A 379 -25.72 -22.23 -0.66
N ALA A 380 -26.82 -22.94 -0.97
CA ALA A 380 -26.88 -23.82 -2.12
C ALA A 380 -26.66 -23.06 -3.44
N GLY A 381 -25.65 -23.48 -4.20
CA GLY A 381 -25.25 -22.84 -5.47
C GLY A 381 -24.61 -21.46 -5.30
N CYS A 382 -24.27 -21.03 -4.08
CA CYS A 382 -23.47 -19.83 -3.84
C CYS A 382 -22.00 -20.11 -4.20
N ASP A 383 -21.34 -19.20 -4.89
CA ASP A 383 -19.88 -19.27 -5.12
C ASP A 383 -19.11 -18.43 -4.11
N VAL A 384 -19.62 -17.26 -3.74
CA VAL A 384 -19.01 -16.34 -2.77
C VAL A 384 -20.06 -15.78 -1.83
N LEU A 385 -19.82 -15.88 -0.52
CA LEU A 385 -20.60 -15.19 0.51
C LEU A 385 -19.81 -13.96 1.01
N MET A 386 -20.45 -12.80 1.03
CA MET A 386 -19.94 -11.58 1.63
C MET A 386 -20.66 -11.32 2.96
N ILE A 387 -19.90 -11.37 4.05
CA ILE A 387 -20.33 -10.92 5.37
C ILE A 387 -19.77 -9.51 5.58
N LYS A 388 -20.66 -8.51 5.59
CA LYS A 388 -20.30 -7.11 5.85
C LYS A 388 -20.80 -6.67 7.22
N VAL A 389 -19.90 -6.07 8.00
CA VAL A 389 -20.21 -5.25 9.18
C VAL A 389 -21.38 -5.81 10.04
N PRO A 390 -21.26 -7.03 10.58
CA PRO A 390 -22.37 -7.69 11.26
C PRO A 390 -22.61 -7.06 12.63
N ASN A 391 -23.61 -6.19 12.76
CA ASN A 391 -23.87 -5.40 13.96
C ASN A 391 -25.18 -5.78 14.70
N SER A 392 -26.07 -6.56 14.08
CA SER A 392 -27.42 -6.76 14.63
C SER A 392 -27.55 -8.00 15.50
N ARG A 393 -26.80 -9.06 15.20
CA ARG A 393 -26.79 -10.34 15.93
C ARG A 393 -25.48 -11.10 15.69
N GLY A 394 -25.09 -11.96 16.65
CA GLY A 394 -23.99 -12.91 16.50
C GLY A 394 -24.38 -14.14 15.67
N TYR A 395 -23.42 -15.04 15.46
CA TYR A 395 -23.57 -16.25 14.66
C TYR A 395 -23.75 -17.48 15.56
N ALA A 396 -24.77 -18.29 15.28
CA ALA A 396 -24.94 -19.55 15.97
C ALA A 396 -23.81 -20.55 15.61
N PRO A 397 -23.46 -21.48 16.50
CA PRO A 397 -22.45 -22.50 16.21
C PRO A 397 -22.71 -23.30 14.92
N ASP A 398 -23.98 -23.57 14.61
CA ASP A 398 -24.38 -24.29 13.39
C ASP A 398 -24.16 -23.45 12.11
N GLU A 399 -24.32 -22.13 12.19
CA GLU A 399 -24.03 -21.21 11.08
C GLU A 399 -22.53 -21.19 10.80
N VAL A 400 -21.70 -21.07 11.85
CA VAL A 400 -20.24 -21.15 11.72
C VAL A 400 -19.83 -22.51 11.16
N ALA A 401 -20.48 -23.61 11.57
CA ALA A 401 -20.22 -24.94 11.02
C ALA A 401 -20.61 -25.04 9.53
N ALA A 402 -21.73 -24.45 9.12
CA ALA A 402 -22.16 -24.38 7.72
C ALA A 402 -21.16 -23.56 6.88
N LEU A 403 -20.69 -22.41 7.38
CA LEU A 403 -19.66 -21.60 6.73
C LEU A 403 -18.36 -22.40 6.51
N ARG A 404 -17.93 -23.17 7.52
CA ARG A 404 -16.75 -24.03 7.38
C ARG A 404 -16.94 -25.09 6.30
N ARG A 405 -18.11 -25.75 6.25
CA ARG A 405 -18.44 -26.73 5.20
C ARG A 405 -18.47 -26.09 3.81
N PHE A 406 -19.13 -24.94 3.68
CA PHE A 406 -19.20 -24.15 2.46
C PHE A 406 -17.81 -23.82 1.91
N VAL A 407 -16.93 -23.25 2.73
CA VAL A 407 -15.56 -22.91 2.31
C VAL A 407 -14.77 -24.19 2.02
N ALA A 408 -14.87 -25.23 2.86
CA ALA A 408 -14.18 -26.50 2.63
C ALA A 408 -14.56 -27.14 1.28
N ALA A 409 -15.82 -26.98 0.85
CA ALA A 409 -16.33 -27.47 -0.43
C ALA A 409 -15.91 -26.65 -1.66
N GLY A 410 -15.32 -25.46 -1.48
CA GLY A 410 -14.90 -24.58 -2.58
C GLY A 410 -15.54 -23.18 -2.59
N GLY A 411 -16.37 -22.88 -1.60
CA GLY A 411 -16.95 -21.56 -1.39
C GLY A 411 -15.89 -20.49 -1.10
N GLY A 412 -16.15 -19.27 -1.55
CA GLY A 412 -15.37 -18.09 -1.19
C GLY A 412 -16.07 -17.32 -0.07
N LEU A 413 -15.34 -16.90 0.96
CA LEU A 413 -15.88 -16.09 2.06
C LEU A 413 -15.16 -14.75 2.13
N LEU A 414 -15.89 -13.66 1.98
CA LEU A 414 -15.41 -12.30 2.19
C LEU A 414 -15.93 -11.78 3.53
N LEU A 415 -15.02 -11.38 4.40
CA LEU A 415 -15.30 -10.75 5.69
C LEU A 415 -14.86 -9.28 5.62
N ILE A 416 -15.81 -8.35 5.74
CA ILE A 416 -15.53 -6.91 5.79
C ILE A 416 -15.81 -6.44 7.22
N GLY A 417 -14.73 -6.12 7.94
CA GLY A 417 -14.77 -5.52 9.27
C GLY A 417 -14.72 -4.00 9.22
N GLU A 418 -14.84 -3.39 10.39
CA GLU A 418 -14.77 -1.95 10.61
C GLU A 418 -13.73 -1.66 11.71
N HIS A 419 -13.35 -0.39 11.89
CA HIS A 419 -12.55 0.05 13.02
C HIS A 419 -13.18 -0.37 14.34
N THR A 420 -12.35 -0.79 15.31
CA THR A 420 -12.78 -1.16 16.68
C THR A 420 -13.77 -2.34 16.76
N ASP A 421 -14.63 -2.37 17.79
CA ASP A 421 -15.82 -3.23 17.86
C ASP A 421 -17.11 -2.41 17.81
N VAL A 422 -17.09 -1.25 17.14
CA VAL A 422 -18.24 -0.33 17.00
C VAL A 422 -19.50 -1.10 16.58
N PHE A 423 -20.60 -0.84 17.27
CA PHE A 423 -21.89 -1.54 17.10
C PHE A 423 -21.83 -3.07 17.25
N GLY A 424 -20.79 -3.61 17.92
CA GLY A 424 -20.58 -5.05 18.08
C GLY A 424 -19.98 -5.76 16.86
N THR A 425 -19.63 -5.01 15.81
CA THR A 425 -19.18 -5.54 14.50
C THR A 425 -17.96 -6.44 14.61
N GLY A 426 -16.91 -5.95 15.29
CA GLY A 426 -15.67 -6.70 15.53
C GLY A 426 -15.90 -7.98 16.32
N ARG A 427 -16.82 -7.99 17.30
CA ARG A 427 -17.14 -9.19 18.09
C ARG A 427 -17.84 -10.26 17.25
N ASN A 428 -18.88 -9.87 16.53
CA ASN A 428 -19.69 -10.80 15.73
C ASN A 428 -18.88 -11.37 14.56
N ILE A 429 -18.13 -10.54 13.82
CA ILE A 429 -17.33 -11.03 12.69
C ILE A 429 -16.21 -11.97 13.14
N ASN A 430 -15.70 -11.80 14.37
CA ASN A 430 -14.67 -12.66 14.95
C ASN A 430 -15.18 -14.06 15.35
N GLU A 431 -16.49 -14.26 15.54
CA GLU A 431 -17.06 -15.60 15.72
C GLU A 431 -16.84 -16.46 14.46
N VAL A 432 -16.88 -15.82 13.28
CA VAL A 432 -16.58 -16.45 11.99
C VAL A 432 -15.07 -16.47 11.71
N ALA A 433 -14.38 -15.33 11.82
CA ALA A 433 -12.96 -15.22 11.42
C ALA A 433 -12.05 -16.20 12.19
N ARG A 434 -12.30 -16.41 13.49
CA ARG A 434 -11.52 -17.32 14.34
C ARG A 434 -11.64 -18.78 13.88
N ALA A 435 -12.76 -19.17 13.29
CA ALA A 435 -12.93 -20.50 12.68
C ALA A 435 -11.96 -20.75 11.52
N PHE A 436 -11.41 -19.68 10.93
CA PHE A 436 -10.40 -19.69 9.87
C PHE A 436 -9.00 -19.24 10.34
N GLY A 437 -8.81 -19.12 11.66
CA GLY A 437 -7.51 -18.97 12.32
C GLY A 437 -6.96 -17.55 12.44
N PHE A 438 -7.76 -16.52 12.16
CA PHE A 438 -7.38 -15.11 12.32
C PHE A 438 -8.50 -14.30 13.01
N ALA A 439 -8.22 -13.06 13.41
CA ALA A 439 -9.20 -12.17 14.03
C ALA A 439 -8.95 -10.71 13.67
N PHE A 440 -10.02 -9.91 13.64
CA PHE A 440 -10.00 -8.45 13.61
C PHE A 440 -9.70 -7.93 15.01
N ARG A 441 -8.74 -7.01 15.13
CA ARG A 441 -8.40 -6.37 16.41
C ARG A 441 -9.32 -5.17 16.64
N TYR A 442 -9.56 -4.84 17.91
CA TYR A 442 -10.41 -3.72 18.29
C TYR A 442 -9.57 -2.45 18.42
N ASP A 443 -8.96 -2.06 17.32
CA ASP A 443 -8.13 -0.87 17.18
C ASP A 443 -8.52 -0.01 15.96
N CYS A 444 -8.03 1.22 15.96
CA CYS A 444 -7.96 2.10 14.80
C CYS A 444 -6.49 2.26 14.39
N LEU A 445 -6.22 2.10 13.11
CA LEU A 445 -4.94 2.43 12.51
C LEU A 445 -4.91 3.92 12.12
N PHE A 446 -3.71 4.48 12.20
CA PHE A 446 -3.41 5.85 11.79
C PHE A 446 -1.99 5.94 11.25
N GLY A 447 -1.71 6.87 10.34
CA GLY A 447 -0.34 7.24 10.01
C GLY A 447 0.43 7.78 11.23
N VAL A 448 1.66 7.30 11.44
CA VAL A 448 2.54 7.74 12.54
C VAL A 448 2.93 9.21 12.41
N PHE A 449 3.18 9.67 11.18
CA PHE A 449 3.65 11.03 10.91
C PHE A 449 2.50 12.00 10.61
N LYS A 450 1.54 11.56 9.80
CA LYS A 450 0.31 12.30 9.49
C LYS A 450 -0.87 11.38 9.76
N PRO A 451 -1.64 11.63 10.83
CA PRO A 451 -2.87 10.88 11.04
C PRO A 451 -3.81 11.02 9.84
N PHE A 452 -4.62 9.99 9.57
CA PHE A 452 -5.55 9.91 8.44
C PHE A 452 -4.92 9.86 7.03
N ASP A 453 -3.58 9.89 6.92
CA ASP A 453 -2.88 9.60 5.66
C ASP A 453 -2.41 8.14 5.67
N GLU A 454 -3.21 7.27 5.05
CA GLU A 454 -2.96 5.83 4.94
C GLU A 454 -2.98 5.39 3.47
N LEU A 455 -1.94 5.81 2.74
CA LEU A 455 -1.79 5.49 1.32
C LEU A 455 -1.15 4.10 1.14
N PHE A 456 -1.87 3.21 0.48
CA PHE A 456 -1.33 1.97 -0.04
C PHE A 456 -0.90 2.11 -1.50
N LEU A 457 0.34 1.66 -1.77
CA LEU A 457 0.90 1.53 -3.11
C LEU A 457 1.12 0.05 -3.43
N GLN A 458 0.81 -0.34 -4.66
CA GLN A 458 1.05 -1.71 -5.10
C GLN A 458 2.54 -2.08 -4.95
N PRO A 459 2.86 -3.24 -4.34
CA PRO A 459 4.22 -3.74 -4.31
C PRO A 459 4.64 -4.24 -5.71
N LEU A 460 5.95 -4.46 -5.91
CA LEU A 460 6.50 -4.91 -7.18
C LEU A 460 5.81 -6.19 -7.71
N VAL A 461 5.58 -7.15 -6.83
CA VAL A 461 4.80 -8.37 -7.12
C VAL A 461 3.53 -8.33 -6.27
N PRO A 462 2.43 -7.76 -6.80
CA PRO A 462 1.17 -7.69 -6.07
C PRO A 462 0.53 -9.07 -5.93
N HIS A 463 -0.17 -9.26 -4.81
CA HIS A 463 -1.14 -10.34 -4.69
C HIS A 463 -2.22 -10.16 -5.78
N PRO A 464 -2.78 -11.25 -6.36
CA PRO A 464 -3.77 -11.14 -7.43
C PRO A 464 -4.97 -10.24 -7.14
N ILE A 465 -5.43 -10.18 -5.88
CA ILE A 465 -6.52 -9.27 -5.44
C ILE A 465 -6.22 -7.80 -5.77
N VAL A 466 -4.99 -7.33 -5.53
CA VAL A 466 -4.66 -5.89 -5.63
C VAL A 466 -3.93 -5.54 -6.93
N GLN A 467 -3.73 -6.48 -7.86
CA GLN A 467 -2.84 -6.30 -9.01
C GLN A 467 -3.31 -5.28 -10.06
N HIS A 468 -4.60 -4.93 -10.05
CA HIS A 468 -5.22 -3.95 -10.95
C HIS A 468 -5.64 -2.67 -10.20
N MET A 469 -5.35 -2.58 -8.90
CA MET A 469 -5.76 -1.46 -8.05
C MET A 469 -4.80 -0.26 -8.19
N PRO A 470 -5.26 0.95 -8.55
CA PRO A 470 -4.44 2.16 -8.47
C PRO A 470 -4.04 2.48 -7.00
N PRO A 471 -3.24 3.54 -6.74
CA PRO A 471 -3.02 4.01 -5.37
C PRO A 471 -4.34 4.15 -4.60
N PHE A 472 -4.36 3.64 -3.38
CA PHE A 472 -5.56 3.48 -2.56
C PHE A 472 -5.33 4.14 -1.20
N ASP A 473 -6.22 5.04 -0.80
CA ASP A 473 -6.22 5.59 0.56
C ASP A 473 -7.30 4.88 1.39
N PHE A 474 -6.92 4.42 2.58
CA PHE A 474 -7.88 3.99 3.60
C PHE A 474 -8.68 5.18 4.13
N ALA A 475 -9.85 4.90 4.71
CA ALA A 475 -10.55 5.85 5.56
C ALA A 475 -9.97 5.76 6.98
N VAL A 476 -10.39 4.75 7.73
CA VAL A 476 -9.83 4.37 9.03
C VAL A 476 -10.07 2.88 9.19
N SER A 477 -8.99 2.11 9.25
CA SER A 477 -9.06 0.66 9.29
C SER A 477 -8.73 0.12 10.69
N CYS A 478 -9.17 -1.10 11.02
CA CYS A 478 -8.55 -1.87 12.09
C CYS A 478 -7.38 -2.72 11.54
N SER A 479 -6.68 -3.43 12.44
CA SER A 479 -5.67 -4.42 12.07
C SER A 479 -6.16 -5.86 12.23
N ILE A 480 -5.54 -6.77 11.47
CA ILE A 480 -5.79 -8.23 11.57
C ILE A 480 -4.70 -8.87 12.42
N ALA A 481 -5.11 -9.67 13.40
CA ALA A 481 -4.27 -10.64 14.10
C ALA A 481 -4.34 -11.98 13.35
N PRO A 482 -3.29 -12.38 12.60
CA PRO A 482 -3.34 -13.59 11.79
C PRO A 482 -3.24 -14.89 12.59
N GLY A 483 -2.89 -14.81 13.89
CA GLY A 483 -2.74 -15.98 14.76
C GLY A 483 -1.87 -17.08 14.14
N LEU A 484 -2.38 -18.32 14.19
CA LEU A 484 -1.76 -19.49 13.59
C LEU A 484 -2.17 -19.70 12.11
N SER A 485 -2.94 -18.79 11.52
CA SER A 485 -3.38 -18.92 10.13
C SER A 485 -2.17 -19.01 9.18
N PRO A 486 -2.11 -20.03 8.30
CA PRO A 486 -1.07 -20.16 7.28
C PRO A 486 -1.31 -19.26 6.06
N GLY A 487 -2.30 -18.36 6.15
CA GLY A 487 -2.60 -17.36 5.12
C GLY A 487 -1.46 -16.36 4.86
N ARG A 488 -1.77 -15.33 4.09
CA ARG A 488 -0.83 -14.28 3.68
C ARG A 488 -1.48 -12.90 3.76
N ALA A 489 -0.65 -11.91 4.07
CA ALA A 489 -1.04 -10.51 3.98
C ALA A 489 -1.11 -10.13 2.49
N VAL A 490 -2.26 -9.61 2.08
CA VAL A 490 -2.49 -9.04 0.75
C VAL A 490 -2.14 -7.55 0.79
N ILE A 491 -2.53 -6.87 1.88
CA ILE A 491 -2.12 -5.51 2.22
C ILE A 491 -1.46 -5.55 3.60
N LEU A 492 -0.19 -5.14 3.62
CA LEU A 492 0.61 -4.90 4.81
C LEU A 492 1.03 -3.43 4.77
N GLY A 493 0.41 -2.60 5.61
CA GLY A 493 0.74 -1.19 5.73
C GLY A 493 1.92 -0.98 6.67
N THR A 494 2.81 -0.03 6.38
CA THR A 494 3.91 0.37 7.27
C THR A 494 3.81 1.86 7.60
N GLY A 495 4.51 2.33 8.64
CA GLY A 495 4.40 3.73 9.05
C GLY A 495 3.08 4.04 9.75
N LEU A 496 2.45 3.00 10.32
CA LEU A 496 1.16 3.09 11.00
C LEU A 496 1.33 2.96 12.52
N LYS A 497 0.36 3.46 13.25
CA LYS A 497 0.14 3.24 14.68
C LYS A 497 -1.26 2.71 14.94
N SER A 498 -1.42 1.87 15.95
CA SER A 498 -2.72 1.37 16.40
C SER A 498 -3.12 2.01 17.73
N LEU A 499 -4.32 2.54 17.82
CA LEU A 499 -4.94 2.96 19.08
C LEU A 499 -6.10 2.03 19.43
N PRO A 500 -6.21 1.56 20.68
CA PRO A 500 -7.34 0.72 21.08
C PRO A 500 -8.65 1.53 21.08
N SER A 501 -9.76 0.80 21.14
CA SER A 501 -11.12 1.36 21.20
C SER A 501 -11.30 2.29 22.41
N ASP A 502 -11.97 3.42 22.20
CA ASP A 502 -12.37 4.36 23.25
C ASP A 502 -13.88 4.24 23.52
N TYR A 503 -14.24 3.41 24.50
CA TYR A 503 -15.64 3.13 24.84
C TYR A 503 -16.43 4.33 25.38
N HIS A 504 -15.80 5.48 25.60
CA HIS A 504 -16.51 6.72 25.92
C HIS A 504 -17.07 7.42 24.69
N ALA A 505 -16.47 7.21 23.51
CA ALA A 505 -16.99 7.72 22.24
C ALA A 505 -18.13 6.83 21.73
N SER A 506 -19.19 7.42 21.17
CA SER A 506 -20.35 6.65 20.68
C SER A 506 -20.02 5.69 19.53
N ASN A 507 -18.98 5.99 18.76
CA ASN A 507 -18.44 5.16 17.69
C ASN A 507 -17.17 4.40 18.10
N PHE A 508 -16.85 4.36 19.40
CA PHE A 508 -15.64 3.78 19.99
C PHE A 508 -14.31 4.33 19.43
N TYR A 509 -14.38 5.45 18.74
CA TYR A 509 -13.26 6.04 18.05
C TYR A 509 -12.33 6.76 19.02
N PRO A 510 -11.04 6.39 19.07
CA PRO A 510 -10.10 6.99 20.02
C PRO A 510 -9.69 8.41 19.60
N GLN A 511 -9.40 9.23 20.60
CA GLN A 511 -8.66 10.47 20.36
C GLN A 511 -7.28 10.14 19.78
N VAL A 512 -6.94 10.82 18.68
CA VAL A 512 -5.75 10.53 17.89
C VAL A 512 -4.50 11.10 18.56
N GLU A 513 -4.03 10.40 19.59
CA GLU A 513 -2.92 10.81 20.43
C GLU A 513 -1.75 9.83 20.32
N ASN A 514 -0.59 10.21 20.86
CA ASN A 514 0.60 9.38 20.92
C ASN A 514 0.73 8.74 22.31
N ARG A 515 -0.11 7.72 22.58
CA ARG A 515 -0.28 7.07 23.90
C ARG A 515 0.67 5.89 24.12
N PRO A 516 1.07 5.57 25.37
CA PRO A 516 2.02 4.48 25.65
C PRO A 516 1.54 3.08 25.23
N ASP A 517 0.23 2.85 25.26
CA ASP A 517 -0.40 1.58 24.89
C ASP A 517 -0.55 1.40 23.38
N MET A 518 -0.21 2.39 22.57
CA MET A 518 -0.22 2.24 21.11
C MET A 518 0.85 1.26 20.64
N ARG A 519 0.57 0.55 19.53
CA ARG A 519 1.61 -0.16 18.76
C ARG A 519 1.95 0.67 17.53
N TYR A 520 3.11 0.47 16.94
CA TYR A 520 3.55 1.20 15.75
C TYR A 520 4.43 0.31 14.87
N GLY A 521 4.43 0.53 13.55
CA GLY A 521 5.21 -0.26 12.60
C GLY A 521 4.37 -0.76 11.42
N ALA A 522 4.45 -2.07 11.16
CA ALA A 522 3.80 -2.73 10.03
C ALA A 522 2.54 -3.48 10.47
N PHE A 523 1.37 -3.24 9.88
CA PHE A 523 0.10 -3.88 10.25
C PHE A 523 -0.59 -4.55 9.04
N VAL A 524 -1.25 -5.68 9.28
CA VAL A 524 -2.07 -6.35 8.24
C VAL A 524 -3.44 -5.69 8.18
N GLN A 525 -3.81 -5.19 7.00
CA GLN A 525 -5.12 -4.56 6.72
C GLN A 525 -5.97 -5.37 5.73
N LEU A 526 -5.36 -6.34 5.02
CA LEU A 526 -6.07 -7.32 4.20
C LEU A 526 -5.38 -8.68 4.28
N TRP A 527 -6.13 -9.70 4.71
CA TRP A 527 -5.64 -11.05 4.94
C TRP A 527 -6.33 -12.05 4.01
N ALA A 528 -5.56 -12.96 3.40
CA ALA A 528 -6.09 -14.04 2.57
C ALA A 528 -5.66 -15.40 3.11
N ALA A 529 -6.61 -16.31 3.26
CA ALA A 529 -6.40 -17.67 3.73
C ALA A 529 -7.12 -18.69 2.83
N ARG A 530 -6.67 -19.95 2.92
CA ARG A 530 -7.27 -21.11 2.23
C ARG A 530 -7.82 -22.07 3.28
N HIS A 531 -8.96 -22.69 3.00
CA HIS A 531 -9.56 -23.72 3.85
C HIS A 531 -10.26 -24.76 2.98
N GLY A 532 -9.83 -26.02 3.05
CA GLY A 532 -10.25 -27.06 2.12
C GLY A 532 -10.00 -26.66 0.66
N LYS A 533 -11.03 -26.69 -0.18
CA LYS A 533 -10.97 -26.28 -1.60
C LYS A 533 -11.31 -24.81 -1.84
N GLY A 534 -11.72 -24.09 -0.80
CA GLY A 534 -12.17 -22.71 -0.85
C GLY A 534 -11.22 -21.72 -0.16
N ARG A 535 -11.68 -20.48 -0.03
CA ARG A 535 -10.85 -19.34 0.34
C ARG A 535 -11.59 -18.35 1.23
N VAL A 536 -10.83 -17.64 2.06
CA VAL A 536 -11.34 -16.62 2.96
C VAL A 536 -10.50 -15.36 2.80
N VAL A 537 -11.16 -14.20 2.73
CA VAL A 537 -10.53 -12.88 2.75
C VAL A 537 -11.11 -12.08 3.92
N GLY A 538 -10.25 -11.42 4.70
CA GLY A 538 -10.63 -10.45 5.72
C GLY A 538 -10.08 -9.07 5.39
N PHE A 539 -10.96 -8.07 5.29
CA PHE A 539 -10.63 -6.67 5.00
C PHE A 539 -11.13 -5.74 6.10
N THR A 540 -10.34 -4.74 6.49
CA THR A 540 -10.50 -4.04 7.77
C THR A 540 -11.13 -2.65 7.73
N ASP A 541 -11.58 -2.19 6.55
CA ASP A 541 -12.16 -0.87 6.38
C ASP A 541 -13.47 -0.98 5.60
N SER A 542 -14.60 -0.78 6.26
CA SER A 542 -15.91 -0.88 5.62
C SER A 542 -16.33 0.45 4.99
N THR A 543 -15.94 1.54 5.63
CA THR A 543 -16.29 2.92 5.25
C THR A 543 -15.86 3.26 3.81
N VAL A 544 -14.77 2.67 3.29
CA VAL A 544 -14.35 2.89 1.89
C VAL A 544 -15.33 2.36 0.84
N PHE A 545 -16.27 1.48 1.20
CA PHE A 545 -17.28 0.96 0.28
C PHE A 545 -18.65 1.63 0.41
N SER A 546 -18.80 2.56 1.35
CA SER A 546 -19.97 3.43 1.42
C SER A 546 -20.11 4.29 0.15
N ASN A 547 -21.35 4.63 -0.23
CA ASN A 547 -21.69 5.31 -1.49
C ASN A 547 -20.83 6.54 -1.77
N PHE A 548 -20.51 7.31 -0.74
CA PHE A 548 -19.71 8.55 -0.86
C PHE A 548 -18.23 8.33 -1.18
N SER A 549 -17.74 7.09 -1.04
CA SER A 549 -16.32 6.72 -1.04
C SER A 549 -16.01 5.69 -2.13
N ALA A 550 -16.96 4.80 -2.47
CA ALA A 550 -16.75 3.56 -3.22
C ALA A 550 -16.09 3.70 -4.60
N PHE A 551 -16.17 4.88 -5.23
CA PHE A 551 -15.62 5.17 -6.56
C PHE A 551 -14.43 6.12 -6.56
N GLU A 552 -13.90 6.47 -5.38
CA GLU A 552 -12.56 7.03 -5.30
C GLU A 552 -11.52 5.98 -5.74
N PRO A 553 -10.31 6.38 -6.19
CA PRO A 553 -9.34 5.47 -6.79
C PRO A 553 -9.05 4.23 -5.93
N GLY A 554 -9.19 3.06 -6.52
CA GLY A 554 -8.75 1.79 -5.94
C GLY A 554 -9.83 1.03 -5.19
N LYS A 555 -10.94 1.67 -4.78
CA LYS A 555 -11.94 1.04 -3.91
C LYS A 555 -12.83 0.05 -4.67
N ALA A 556 -13.46 0.49 -5.75
CA ALA A 556 -14.21 -0.40 -6.63
C ALA A 556 -13.30 -1.50 -7.21
N GLU A 557 -12.07 -1.17 -7.60
CA GLU A 557 -11.08 -2.15 -8.08
C GLU A 557 -10.70 -3.18 -7.01
N LEU A 558 -10.55 -2.76 -5.74
CA LEU A 558 -10.29 -3.66 -4.62
C LEU A 558 -11.46 -4.61 -4.37
N MET A 559 -12.69 -4.09 -4.33
CA MET A 559 -13.90 -4.92 -4.17
C MET A 559 -13.98 -6.00 -5.26
N LEU A 560 -13.83 -5.61 -6.53
CA LEU A 560 -13.82 -6.56 -7.64
C LEU A 560 -12.66 -7.55 -7.54
N GLY A 561 -11.47 -7.12 -7.11
CA GLY A 561 -10.32 -7.99 -6.90
C GLY A 561 -10.55 -9.03 -5.80
N MET A 562 -11.17 -8.65 -4.68
CA MET A 562 -11.52 -9.57 -3.59
C MET A 562 -12.56 -10.60 -4.06
N LEU A 563 -13.64 -10.13 -4.68
CA LEU A 563 -14.70 -10.99 -5.19
C LEU A 563 -14.20 -11.95 -6.26
N GLU A 564 -13.42 -11.47 -7.23
CA GLU A 564 -12.93 -12.30 -8.33
C GLU A 564 -11.95 -13.37 -7.81
N TRP A 565 -11.06 -13.05 -6.86
CA TRP A 565 -10.12 -14.03 -6.31
C TRP A 565 -10.82 -15.12 -5.49
N LEU A 566 -11.88 -14.73 -4.76
CA LEU A 566 -12.78 -15.65 -4.06
C LEU A 566 -13.67 -16.45 -5.02
N ASN A 567 -13.96 -15.90 -6.20
CA ASN A 567 -14.69 -16.55 -7.28
C ASN A 567 -13.83 -17.54 -8.09
N HIS A 568 -12.80 -18.12 -7.47
CA HIS A 568 -12.00 -19.21 -8.03
C HIS A 568 -11.91 -20.40 -7.08
N ARG A 569 -11.82 -21.60 -7.65
CA ARG A 569 -11.55 -22.84 -6.90
C ARG A 569 -10.05 -23.01 -6.72
N ASP A 570 -9.65 -23.57 -5.58
CA ASP A 570 -8.28 -23.97 -5.33
C ASP A 570 -8.10 -25.49 -5.48
N PRO A 571 -7.63 -25.97 -6.65
CA PRO A 571 -7.41 -27.41 -6.84
C PRO A 571 -6.08 -27.91 -6.24
N LEU A 572 -5.09 -27.04 -6.01
CA LEU A 572 -3.71 -27.43 -5.72
C LEU A 572 -3.28 -27.12 -4.28
N GLY A 573 -4.04 -26.28 -3.57
CA GLY A 573 -3.62 -25.73 -2.28
C GLY A 573 -2.43 -24.77 -2.45
N SER A 574 -1.76 -24.45 -1.34
CA SER A 574 -0.61 -23.55 -1.36
C SER A 574 0.69 -24.30 -1.73
N PRO A 575 1.35 -24.01 -2.86
CA PRO A 575 2.60 -24.66 -3.25
C PRO A 575 3.82 -24.13 -2.47
N ARG A 576 3.62 -23.13 -1.61
CA ARG A 576 4.67 -22.37 -0.91
C ARG A 576 5.74 -23.24 -0.27
N TRP A 577 5.35 -24.24 0.52
CA TRP A 577 6.31 -25.04 1.28
C TRP A 577 7.14 -25.96 0.37
N TRP A 578 6.52 -26.55 -0.66
CA TRP A 578 7.23 -27.37 -1.64
C TRP A 578 8.21 -26.53 -2.46
N LEU A 579 7.79 -25.35 -2.92
CA LEU A 579 8.67 -24.41 -3.63
C LEU A 579 9.84 -23.95 -2.74
N ALA A 580 9.58 -23.68 -1.45
CA ALA A 580 10.62 -23.30 -0.51
C ALA A 580 11.63 -24.45 -0.29
N LEU A 581 11.15 -25.67 -0.06
CA LEU A 581 12.00 -26.85 0.13
C LEU A 581 12.85 -27.15 -1.10
N LEU A 582 12.24 -27.13 -2.30
CA LEU A 582 12.96 -27.33 -3.56
C LEU A 582 13.97 -26.20 -3.82
N GLY A 583 13.60 -24.95 -3.53
CA GLY A 583 14.50 -23.80 -3.64
C GLY A 583 15.70 -23.92 -2.72
N LEU A 584 15.49 -24.33 -1.46
CA LEU A 584 16.57 -24.59 -0.50
C LEU A 584 17.48 -25.74 -0.96
N ALA A 585 16.90 -26.85 -1.44
CA ALA A 585 17.66 -27.98 -1.98
C ALA A 585 18.52 -27.56 -3.18
N CYS A 586 17.97 -26.75 -4.11
CA CYS A 586 18.72 -26.17 -5.21
C CYS A 586 19.85 -25.26 -4.73
N GLY A 587 19.61 -24.44 -3.69
CA GLY A 587 20.61 -23.56 -3.10
C GLY A 587 21.77 -24.34 -2.46
N VAL A 588 21.47 -25.39 -1.70
CA VAL A 588 22.47 -26.31 -1.13
C VAL A 588 23.27 -26.98 -2.25
N GLY A 589 22.59 -27.47 -3.30
CA GLY A 589 23.24 -28.04 -4.49
C GLY A 589 24.16 -27.04 -5.20
N ALA A 590 23.71 -25.79 -5.38
CA ALA A 590 24.52 -24.72 -5.97
C ALA A 590 25.80 -24.48 -5.17
N ILE A 591 25.71 -24.36 -3.84
CA ILE A 591 26.86 -24.17 -2.95
C ILE A 591 27.79 -25.38 -2.98
N ALA A 592 27.24 -26.60 -2.97
CA ALA A 592 28.01 -27.84 -3.01
C ALA A 592 28.82 -27.97 -4.31
N LEU A 593 28.23 -27.66 -5.46
CA LEU A 593 28.89 -27.69 -6.77
C LEU A 593 29.85 -26.51 -7.00
N ALA A 594 29.70 -25.43 -6.25
CA ALA A 594 30.62 -24.29 -6.27
C ALA A 594 31.86 -24.49 -5.37
N ARG A 595 31.96 -25.61 -4.64
CA ARG A 595 33.13 -25.91 -3.80
C ARG A 595 34.40 -25.89 -4.66
N GLY A 596 35.40 -25.13 -4.22
CA GLY A 596 36.66 -24.95 -4.96
C GLY A 596 36.61 -23.93 -6.11
N TRP A 597 35.45 -23.40 -6.50
CA TRP A 597 35.35 -22.37 -7.54
C TRP A 597 35.84 -21.01 -7.02
N GLY A 598 37.12 -20.71 -7.29
CA GLY A 598 37.73 -19.42 -6.99
C GLY A 598 36.96 -18.27 -7.66
N GLY A 599 36.32 -17.42 -6.84
CA GLY A 599 35.54 -16.28 -7.34
C GLY A 599 34.12 -16.61 -7.85
N GLY A 600 33.66 -17.86 -7.74
CA GLY A 600 32.35 -18.30 -8.22
C GLY A 600 31.15 -17.59 -7.57
N TRP A 601 31.30 -17.12 -6.34
CA TRP A 601 30.24 -16.43 -5.60
C TRP A 601 29.67 -15.20 -6.33
N LEU A 602 30.46 -14.49 -7.15
CA LEU A 602 29.96 -13.37 -7.96
C LEU A 602 29.02 -13.86 -9.07
N VAL A 603 29.38 -14.97 -9.72
CA VAL A 603 28.53 -15.57 -10.75
C VAL A 603 27.26 -16.14 -10.12
N LEU A 604 27.36 -16.77 -8.94
CA LEU A 604 26.18 -17.23 -8.20
C LEU A 604 25.28 -16.08 -7.77
N LEU A 605 25.86 -14.96 -7.29
CA LEU A 605 25.10 -13.76 -6.95
C LEU A 605 24.41 -13.20 -8.20
N GLY A 606 25.13 -13.04 -9.31
CA GLY A 606 24.54 -12.59 -10.57
C GLY A 606 23.42 -13.52 -11.05
N ALA A 607 23.63 -14.83 -10.98
CA ALA A 607 22.63 -15.83 -11.36
C ALA A 607 21.40 -15.83 -10.43
N ALA A 608 21.61 -15.71 -9.12
CA ALA A 608 20.54 -15.55 -8.13
C ALA A 608 19.70 -14.29 -8.41
N LEU A 609 20.35 -13.16 -8.67
CA LEU A 609 19.72 -11.91 -9.07
C LEU A 609 18.93 -12.09 -10.38
N GLY A 610 19.52 -12.67 -11.43
CA GLY A 610 18.82 -12.97 -12.68
C GLY A 610 17.60 -13.89 -12.48
N GLY A 611 17.73 -14.92 -11.64
CA GLY A 611 16.63 -15.81 -11.25
C GLY A 611 15.49 -15.08 -10.54
N TRP A 612 15.81 -14.15 -9.63
CA TRP A 612 14.83 -13.27 -9.00
C TRP A 612 14.08 -12.40 -10.03
N ALA A 613 14.77 -11.73 -10.95
CA ALA A 613 14.12 -10.90 -11.97
C ALA A 613 13.21 -11.72 -12.89
N ILE A 614 13.66 -12.88 -13.34
CA ILE A 614 12.85 -13.79 -14.16
C ILE A 614 11.59 -14.23 -13.39
N ALA A 615 11.74 -14.61 -12.12
CA ALA A 615 10.61 -15.00 -11.30
C ALA A 615 9.62 -13.85 -11.07
N VAL A 616 10.09 -12.64 -10.74
CA VAL A 616 9.24 -11.46 -10.58
C VAL A 616 8.40 -11.20 -11.83
N VAL A 617 9.03 -11.16 -13.01
CA VAL A 617 8.33 -10.91 -14.28
C VAL A 617 7.37 -12.06 -14.59
N GLY A 618 7.82 -13.31 -14.42
CA GLY A 618 7.02 -14.51 -14.68
C GLY A 618 5.80 -14.62 -13.77
N ILE A 619 5.94 -14.36 -12.47
CA ILE A 619 4.84 -14.39 -11.49
C ILE A 619 3.81 -13.30 -11.82
N ARG A 620 4.26 -12.07 -12.13
CA ARG A 620 3.35 -10.98 -12.52
C ARG A 620 2.57 -11.32 -13.78
N ALA A 621 3.25 -11.87 -14.79
CA ALA A 621 2.61 -12.31 -16.02
C ALA A 621 1.60 -13.45 -15.76
N ALA A 622 1.99 -14.43 -14.95
CA ALA A 622 1.12 -15.56 -14.56
C ALA A 622 -0.11 -15.10 -13.77
N ASN A 623 0.05 -14.20 -12.78
CA ASN A 623 -1.06 -13.66 -12.00
C ASN A 623 -2.04 -12.87 -12.88
N ARG A 624 -1.53 -12.05 -13.82
CA ARG A 624 -2.36 -11.28 -14.75
C ARG A 624 -3.10 -12.17 -15.75
N ALA A 625 -2.45 -13.22 -16.23
CA ALA A 625 -3.08 -14.18 -17.13
C ALA A 625 -4.13 -15.04 -16.42
N ALA A 626 -3.86 -15.45 -15.18
CA ALA A 626 -4.78 -16.27 -14.39
C ALA A 626 -5.99 -15.49 -13.88
N MET A 627 -5.87 -14.17 -13.69
CA MET A 627 -6.93 -13.32 -13.14
C MET A 627 -6.94 -11.94 -13.84
N PRO A 628 -7.41 -11.88 -15.10
CA PRO A 628 -7.64 -10.60 -15.77
C PRO A 628 -8.74 -9.80 -15.05
N PRO A 629 -8.88 -8.48 -15.30
CA PRO A 629 -10.00 -7.71 -14.78
C PRO A 629 -11.35 -8.35 -15.15
N PRO A 630 -12.32 -8.44 -14.21
CA PRO A 630 -13.65 -8.94 -14.51
C PRO A 630 -14.29 -8.16 -15.66
N LYS A 631 -14.98 -8.88 -16.56
CA LYS A 631 -15.74 -8.26 -17.64
C LYS A 631 -17.19 -8.05 -17.20
N PRO A 632 -17.81 -6.90 -17.51
CA PRO A 632 -19.20 -6.68 -17.19
C PRO A 632 -20.09 -7.63 -18.00
N VAL A 633 -21.05 -8.23 -17.33
CA VAL A 633 -22.11 -9.09 -17.89
C VAL A 633 -23.43 -8.32 -18.07
N ARG A 634 -23.55 -7.13 -17.46
CA ARG A 634 -24.66 -6.20 -17.68
C ARG A 634 -24.12 -4.81 -18.04
N PRO A 635 -24.76 -4.07 -18.96
CA PRO A 635 -24.34 -2.72 -19.29
C PRO A 635 -24.53 -1.78 -18.10
N PHE A 636 -23.72 -0.73 -18.05
CA PHE A 636 -23.84 0.37 -17.10
C PHE A 636 -23.25 1.64 -17.69
N THR A 637 -23.67 2.79 -17.18
CA THR A 637 -23.12 4.08 -17.57
C THR A 637 -21.88 4.40 -16.73
N HIS A 638 -20.77 4.66 -17.41
CA HIS A 638 -19.49 5.03 -16.83
C HIS A 638 -19.16 6.49 -17.10
N VAL A 639 -19.06 7.29 -16.04
CA VAL A 639 -18.70 8.71 -16.10
C VAL A 639 -17.27 8.90 -15.62
N VAL A 640 -16.41 9.36 -16.50
CA VAL A 640 -15.01 9.65 -16.19
C VAL A 640 -14.86 11.09 -15.73
N ILE A 641 -14.18 11.28 -14.60
CA ILE A 641 -13.75 12.58 -14.11
C ILE A 641 -12.29 12.78 -14.51
N ASP A 642 -12.02 13.79 -15.34
CA ASP A 642 -10.67 14.05 -15.83
C ASP A 642 -9.72 14.45 -14.70
N ARG A 643 -8.51 13.89 -14.73
CA ARG A 643 -7.36 14.26 -13.91
C ARG A 643 -6.13 14.55 -14.79
N THR A 644 -6.32 14.86 -16.07
CA THR A 644 -5.25 15.19 -17.03
C THR A 644 -5.01 16.69 -17.05
N VAL A 645 -6.09 17.46 -17.24
CA VAL A 645 -6.09 18.91 -17.36
C VAL A 645 -6.79 19.58 -16.17
N CYS A 646 -7.48 18.78 -15.36
CA CYS A 646 -8.15 19.17 -14.12
C CYS A 646 -7.39 18.70 -12.88
N ASP A 647 -7.27 19.58 -11.89
CA ASP A 647 -6.73 19.30 -10.55
C ASP A 647 -7.65 19.81 -9.43
N SER A 648 -8.93 20.03 -9.75
CA SER A 648 -9.97 20.39 -8.78
C SER A 648 -9.94 19.49 -7.54
N LYS A 649 -10.28 20.03 -6.36
CA LYS A 649 -10.31 19.20 -5.15
C LYS A 649 -11.52 18.26 -5.24
N LEU A 650 -11.29 16.98 -5.04
CA LEU A 650 -12.35 15.97 -4.98
C LEU A 650 -12.31 15.29 -3.62
N SER A 651 -13.31 14.46 -3.34
CA SER A 651 -13.35 13.72 -2.09
C SER A 651 -12.13 12.81 -1.93
N LYS A 652 -11.59 12.75 -0.71
CA LYS A 652 -10.51 11.83 -0.34
C LYS A 652 -10.91 11.12 0.95
N SER A 653 -10.88 9.79 0.94
CA SER A 653 -11.23 8.95 2.08
C SER A 653 -12.64 9.23 2.62
N GLY A 654 -13.57 9.60 1.73
CA GLY A 654 -14.93 9.96 2.12
C GLY A 654 -15.10 11.38 2.68
N PHE A 655 -14.04 12.15 2.85
CA PHE A 655 -14.11 13.54 3.29
C PHE A 655 -14.20 14.52 2.12
N ILE A 656 -15.09 15.51 2.27
CA ILE A 656 -15.25 16.63 1.33
C ILE A 656 -14.61 17.86 1.98
N GLY A 657 -13.83 18.61 1.19
CA GLY A 657 -13.13 19.80 1.71
C GLY A 657 -14.05 20.99 2.00
N GLY A 658 -15.31 20.96 1.56
CA GLY A 658 -16.29 22.02 1.78
C GLY A 658 -15.90 23.38 1.18
N SER A 659 -14.99 23.37 0.19
CA SER A 659 -14.30 24.58 -0.25
C SER A 659 -14.77 25.07 -1.63
N PRO A 660 -14.59 26.37 -1.95
CA PRO A 660 -14.96 26.92 -3.27
C PRO A 660 -14.20 26.31 -4.46
N GLU A 661 -13.10 25.58 -4.21
CA GLU A 661 -12.28 24.90 -5.22
C GLU A 661 -12.62 23.40 -5.37
N GLY A 662 -13.52 22.89 -4.53
CA GLY A 662 -13.87 21.48 -4.48
C GLY A 662 -15.11 21.13 -5.29
N PHE A 663 -15.14 19.94 -5.88
CA PHE A 663 -16.26 19.39 -6.64
C PHE A 663 -16.59 17.94 -6.21
N GLY A 664 -16.26 17.59 -4.96
CA GLY A 664 -16.52 16.27 -4.41
C GLY A 664 -18.03 15.95 -4.34
N LEU A 665 -18.87 16.94 -4.02
CA LEU A 665 -20.33 16.77 -4.00
C LEU A 665 -20.89 16.54 -5.40
N PHE A 666 -20.42 17.32 -6.38
CA PHE A 666 -20.85 17.13 -7.77
C PHE A 666 -20.53 15.71 -8.25
N GLU A 667 -19.29 15.24 -8.04
CA GLU A 667 -18.88 13.87 -8.39
C GLU A 667 -19.77 12.81 -7.71
N ARG A 668 -20.02 12.95 -6.40
CA ARG A 668 -20.87 12.01 -5.66
C ARG A 668 -22.30 11.98 -6.19
N TRP A 669 -22.86 13.12 -6.59
CA TRP A 669 -24.25 13.20 -7.04
C TRP A 669 -24.46 12.56 -8.41
N VAL A 670 -23.40 12.32 -9.19
CA VAL A 670 -23.46 11.47 -10.39
C VAL A 670 -23.99 10.07 -10.03
N LEU A 671 -23.59 9.53 -8.88
CA LEU A 671 -23.99 8.19 -8.43
C LEU A 671 -25.50 8.08 -8.17
N ARG A 672 -26.16 9.19 -7.80
CA ARG A 672 -27.61 9.23 -7.54
C ARG A 672 -28.47 9.01 -8.79
N LEU A 673 -27.85 9.04 -9.97
CA LEU A 673 -28.48 8.75 -11.26
C LEU A 673 -28.35 7.28 -11.67
N GLY A 674 -27.70 6.44 -10.84
CA GLY A 674 -27.36 5.07 -11.21
C GLY A 674 -26.16 4.97 -12.17
N TYR A 675 -25.36 6.05 -12.26
CA TYR A 675 -24.12 6.08 -13.04
C TYR A 675 -22.93 5.80 -12.13
N PHE A 676 -21.85 5.23 -12.67
CA PHE A 676 -20.64 4.95 -11.90
C PHE A 676 -19.52 5.88 -12.31
N THR A 677 -18.76 6.40 -11.35
CA THR A 677 -17.67 7.33 -11.62
C THR A 677 -16.30 6.65 -11.58
N SER A 678 -15.32 7.24 -12.28
CA SER A 678 -13.92 6.98 -12.00
C SER A 678 -13.06 8.18 -12.34
N ARG A 679 -11.97 8.36 -11.60
CA ARG A 679 -10.96 9.39 -11.87
C ARG A 679 -9.88 8.80 -12.79
N ARG A 680 -9.60 9.43 -13.93
CA ARG A 680 -8.63 8.93 -14.93
C ARG A 680 -7.81 10.08 -15.52
N SER A 681 -6.60 9.76 -15.98
CA SER A 681 -5.67 10.73 -16.60
C SER A 681 -5.14 10.19 -17.93
N GLY A 682 -4.71 11.10 -18.80
CA GLY A 682 -4.09 10.75 -20.08
C GLY A 682 -5.07 10.03 -21.01
N PRO A 683 -4.62 9.03 -21.78
CA PRO A 683 -5.49 8.29 -22.69
C PRO A 683 -6.67 7.58 -22.00
N ASP A 684 -6.51 7.18 -20.74
CA ASP A 684 -7.55 6.46 -19.99
C ASP A 684 -8.77 7.35 -19.66
N ALA A 685 -8.66 8.67 -19.84
CA ALA A 685 -9.77 9.61 -19.65
C ALA A 685 -10.92 9.38 -20.66
N PHE A 686 -10.63 8.80 -21.83
CA PHE A 686 -11.60 8.58 -22.91
C PHE A 686 -12.30 7.20 -22.86
N GLY A 687 -12.19 6.49 -21.74
CA GLY A 687 -12.66 5.11 -21.60
C GLY A 687 -14.13 4.92 -21.17
N GLY A 688 -14.85 5.99 -20.84
CA GLY A 688 -16.24 5.93 -20.36
C GLY A 688 -17.26 6.49 -21.36
N ASP A 689 -18.54 6.43 -21.00
CA ASP A 689 -19.67 6.94 -21.79
C ASP A 689 -19.76 8.47 -21.76
N ALA A 690 -19.32 9.08 -20.65
CA ALA A 690 -19.20 10.52 -20.51
C ALA A 690 -17.89 10.93 -19.84
N LEU A 691 -17.38 12.12 -20.18
CA LEU A 691 -16.16 12.71 -19.66
C LEU A 691 -16.44 14.12 -19.11
N ILE A 692 -16.12 14.34 -17.84
CA ILE A 692 -16.37 15.61 -17.15
C ILE A 692 -15.05 16.29 -16.81
N PHE A 693 -14.90 17.54 -17.26
CA PHE A 693 -13.81 18.44 -16.91
C PHE A 693 -14.29 19.47 -15.90
N MET A 694 -13.72 19.44 -14.69
CA MET A 694 -14.06 20.37 -13.60
C MET A 694 -12.94 21.39 -13.44
N HIS A 695 -13.21 22.66 -13.77
CA HIS A 695 -12.22 23.73 -13.74
C HIS A 695 -10.89 23.31 -14.40
N PRO A 696 -10.89 22.99 -15.72
CA PRO A 696 -9.64 22.69 -16.42
C PRO A 696 -8.71 23.90 -16.31
N ARG A 697 -7.51 23.70 -15.78
CA ARG A 697 -6.53 24.77 -15.53
C ARG A 697 -5.07 24.38 -15.71
N LEU A 698 -4.81 23.07 -15.89
CA LEU A 698 -3.49 22.59 -16.25
C LEU A 698 -3.29 22.70 -17.77
N GLY A 699 -2.04 22.67 -18.21
CA GLY A 699 -1.70 22.68 -19.63
C GLY A 699 -2.24 21.45 -20.35
N VAL A 700 -2.83 21.65 -21.53
CA VAL A 700 -3.35 20.57 -22.37
C VAL A 700 -2.19 19.86 -23.08
N PRO A 701 -1.97 18.55 -22.83
CA PRO A 701 -0.87 17.83 -23.48
C PRO A 701 -1.03 17.77 -25.01
N PRO A 702 0.08 17.71 -25.77
CA PRO A 702 0.02 17.54 -27.22
C PRO A 702 -0.84 16.34 -27.64
N GLY A 703 -1.71 16.57 -28.62
CA GLY A 703 -2.67 15.60 -29.14
C GLY A 703 -3.81 15.17 -28.20
N PHE A 704 -3.94 15.78 -27.02
CA PHE A 704 -5.07 15.50 -26.14
C PHE A 704 -6.39 16.08 -26.69
N ALA A 705 -6.36 17.29 -27.25
CA ALA A 705 -7.53 17.91 -27.88
C ALA A 705 -8.00 17.14 -29.13
N GLU A 706 -7.07 16.64 -29.95
CA GLU A 706 -7.40 15.78 -31.10
C GLU A 706 -8.04 14.46 -30.66
N ARG A 707 -7.51 13.83 -29.59
CA ARG A 707 -8.12 12.62 -29.01
C ARG A 707 -9.49 12.91 -28.41
N LEU A 708 -9.69 14.06 -27.78
CA LEU A 708 -10.99 14.50 -27.29
C LEU A 708 -11.98 14.66 -28.45
N ALA A 709 -11.58 15.30 -29.55
CA ALA A 709 -12.40 15.43 -30.75
C ALA A 709 -12.79 14.05 -31.32
N ALA A 710 -11.82 13.13 -31.43
CA ALA A 710 -12.08 11.76 -31.90
C ALA A 710 -13.00 10.96 -30.95
N TYR A 711 -12.86 11.14 -29.64
CA TYR A 711 -13.75 10.54 -28.63
C TYR A 711 -15.19 11.02 -28.80
N VAL A 712 -15.40 12.33 -28.93
CA VAL A 712 -16.73 12.90 -29.14
C VAL A 712 -17.29 12.49 -30.50
N GLU A 713 -16.51 12.59 -31.57
CA GLU A 713 -16.92 12.14 -32.90
C GLU A 713 -17.39 10.67 -32.90
N GLY A 714 -16.68 9.83 -32.14
CA GLY A 714 -17.00 8.42 -31.92
C GLY A 714 -18.29 8.15 -31.15
N GLY A 715 -18.89 9.14 -30.48
CA GLY A 715 -20.11 9.01 -29.69
C GLY A 715 -19.97 9.46 -28.24
N GLY A 716 -18.77 9.80 -27.79
CA GLY A 716 -18.49 10.24 -26.43
C GLY A 716 -19.23 11.52 -26.05
N LYS A 717 -19.58 11.63 -24.76
CA LYS A 717 -20.31 12.79 -24.21
C LYS A 717 -19.38 13.60 -23.32
N VAL A 718 -19.33 14.92 -23.48
CA VAL A 718 -18.38 15.77 -22.74
C VAL A 718 -19.11 16.88 -22.00
N LEU A 719 -18.75 17.09 -20.73
CA LEU A 719 -19.17 18.23 -19.92
C LEU A 719 -17.94 19.03 -19.48
N VAL A 720 -17.87 20.30 -19.83
CA VAL A 720 -16.84 21.24 -19.37
C VAL A 720 -17.46 22.23 -18.40
N LEU A 721 -17.01 22.17 -17.14
CA LEU A 721 -17.42 23.07 -16.07
C LEU A 721 -16.34 24.14 -15.88
N ASP A 722 -16.66 25.39 -16.20
CA ASP A 722 -15.80 26.55 -15.97
C ASP A 722 -16.56 27.69 -15.28
N SER A 723 -15.84 28.64 -14.71
CA SER A 723 -16.44 29.82 -14.07
C SER A 723 -15.42 30.96 -13.96
N PRO A 724 -15.85 32.19 -13.60
CA PRO A 724 -14.94 33.31 -13.39
C PRO A 724 -13.81 33.01 -12.39
N GLN A 725 -14.08 32.19 -11.37
CA GLN A 725 -13.14 31.83 -10.31
C GLN A 725 -11.95 30.99 -10.81
N ASN A 726 -12.08 30.29 -11.93
CA ASN A 726 -10.99 29.51 -12.53
C ASN A 726 -10.03 30.40 -13.35
N ALA A 727 -9.30 31.30 -12.68
CA ALA A 727 -8.48 32.34 -13.33
C ALA A 727 -7.43 31.82 -14.33
N LYS A 728 -7.01 30.56 -14.19
CA LYS A 728 -6.03 29.90 -15.08
C LYS A 728 -6.68 28.91 -16.05
N SER A 729 -7.94 29.14 -16.42
CA SER A 729 -8.71 28.18 -17.21
C SER A 729 -8.02 27.82 -18.53
N SER A 730 -7.95 26.51 -18.79
CA SER A 730 -7.54 25.93 -20.08
C SER A 730 -8.75 25.43 -20.89
N ALA A 731 -9.98 25.75 -20.49
CA ALA A 731 -11.21 25.27 -21.14
C ALA A 731 -11.23 25.53 -22.65
N ASN A 732 -10.83 26.73 -23.11
CA ASN A 732 -10.85 27.07 -24.54
C ASN A 732 -9.85 26.23 -25.37
N SER A 733 -8.78 25.71 -24.74
CA SER A 733 -7.87 24.75 -25.40
C SER A 733 -8.50 23.38 -25.63
N LEU A 734 -9.58 23.05 -24.91
CA LEU A 734 -10.38 21.83 -25.11
C LEU A 734 -11.56 22.08 -26.06
N LEU A 735 -12.13 23.29 -26.03
CA LEU A 735 -13.40 23.61 -26.68
C LEU A 735 -13.26 24.09 -28.14
N TRP A 736 -12.10 24.61 -28.53
CA TRP A 736 -11.88 25.15 -29.88
C TRP A 736 -12.21 24.17 -31.04
N PRO A 737 -11.99 22.83 -30.95
CA PRO A 737 -12.35 21.91 -32.03
C PRO A 737 -13.86 21.82 -32.29
N PHE A 738 -14.66 22.28 -31.32
CA PHE A 738 -16.12 22.21 -31.33
C PHE A 738 -16.76 23.58 -31.54
N GLU A 739 -15.97 24.59 -31.91
CA GLU A 739 -16.41 25.99 -32.10
C GLU A 739 -17.10 26.58 -30.86
N LEU A 740 -16.74 26.08 -29.67
CA LEU A 740 -17.20 26.58 -28.38
C LEU A 740 -16.11 27.39 -27.69
N ALA A 741 -16.50 28.42 -26.94
CA ALA A 741 -15.58 29.17 -26.09
C ALA A 741 -16.27 29.76 -24.86
N VAL A 742 -15.50 29.90 -23.78
CA VAL A 742 -15.85 30.62 -22.56
C VAL A 742 -15.19 31.99 -22.62
N LYS A 743 -16.00 33.06 -22.60
CA LYS A 743 -15.51 34.45 -22.53
C LYS A 743 -15.16 34.82 -21.10
N ARG A 744 -13.94 35.32 -20.91
CA ARG A 744 -13.36 35.61 -19.58
C ARG A 744 -13.03 37.09 -19.36
N ASP A 745 -13.18 37.90 -20.39
CA ASP A 745 -12.90 39.34 -20.42
C ASP A 745 -13.89 40.16 -19.58
N ALA A 746 -15.13 39.70 -19.41
CA ALA A 746 -16.11 40.31 -18.52
C ALA A 746 -16.99 39.24 -17.84
N ALA A 747 -16.78 39.01 -16.54
CA ALA A 747 -17.65 38.15 -15.76
C ALA A 747 -19.02 38.82 -15.57
N LEU A 748 -20.10 38.05 -15.79
CA LEU A 748 -21.45 38.48 -15.51
C LEU A 748 -21.70 38.45 -14.00
N PRO A 749 -22.42 39.44 -13.44
CA PRO A 749 -22.70 39.52 -12.00
C PRO A 749 -23.65 38.42 -11.54
N ALA A 750 -23.91 38.35 -10.24
CA ALA A 750 -24.87 37.42 -9.67
C ALA A 750 -26.29 37.61 -10.25
N GLY A 751 -27.05 36.51 -10.33
CA GLY A 751 -28.45 36.57 -10.76
C GLY A 751 -29.10 35.18 -10.89
N LEU A 752 -30.34 35.16 -11.37
CA LEU A 752 -31.11 33.93 -11.54
C LEU A 752 -30.98 33.42 -12.98
N LEU A 753 -30.64 32.15 -13.15
CA LEU A 753 -30.54 31.53 -14.47
C LEU A 753 -31.91 31.28 -15.09
N THR A 754 -32.05 31.61 -16.37
CA THR A 754 -33.08 31.06 -17.23
C THR A 754 -32.61 29.71 -17.75
N ALA A 755 -33.25 28.64 -17.26
CA ALA A 755 -32.95 27.25 -17.62
C ALA A 755 -33.84 26.76 -18.78
N PRO A 756 -33.53 25.62 -19.41
CA PRO A 756 -34.43 24.97 -20.37
C PRO A 756 -35.81 24.68 -19.77
N GLU A 757 -36.81 24.48 -20.65
CA GLU A 757 -38.15 24.08 -20.22
C GLU A 757 -38.10 22.79 -19.37
N GLY A 758 -38.79 22.80 -18.24
CA GLY A 758 -38.80 21.69 -17.28
C GLY A 758 -37.59 21.61 -16.34
N TRP A 759 -36.60 22.50 -16.47
CA TRP A 759 -35.44 22.55 -15.57
C TRP A 759 -35.63 23.65 -14.51
N PRO A 760 -35.13 23.46 -13.28
CA PRO A 760 -35.28 24.46 -12.24
C PRO A 760 -34.43 25.70 -12.51
N ALA A 761 -34.97 26.89 -12.22
CA ALA A 761 -34.17 28.10 -12.17
C ALA A 761 -33.31 28.11 -10.88
N ILE A 762 -32.01 28.35 -11.05
CA ILE A 762 -31.04 28.37 -9.94
C ILE A 762 -30.31 29.72 -9.89
N PRO A 763 -30.05 30.27 -8.70
CA PRO A 763 -29.23 31.47 -8.56
C PRO A 763 -27.77 31.12 -8.81
N VAL A 764 -26.98 32.09 -9.28
CA VAL A 764 -25.51 32.02 -9.42
C VAL A 764 -24.88 33.30 -8.90
N ASP A 765 -23.68 33.19 -8.31
CA ASP A 765 -22.93 34.35 -7.79
C ASP A 765 -22.17 35.12 -8.91
N GLY A 766 -22.06 34.49 -10.07
CA GLY A 766 -21.46 35.05 -11.27
C GLY A 766 -21.23 33.97 -12.32
N ALA A 767 -21.10 34.37 -13.58
CA ALA A 767 -20.94 33.46 -14.71
C ALA A 767 -20.02 34.04 -15.79
N CYS A 768 -19.40 33.15 -16.57
CA CYS A 768 -18.80 33.48 -17.85
C CYS A 768 -19.83 33.30 -18.95
N GLU A 769 -19.84 34.21 -19.93
CA GLU A 769 -20.59 33.98 -21.16
C GLU A 769 -19.97 32.84 -21.96
N VAL A 770 -20.82 32.02 -22.56
CA VAL A 770 -20.44 30.97 -23.49
C VAL A 770 -20.83 31.39 -24.89
N THR A 771 -19.89 31.26 -25.83
CA THR A 771 -20.14 31.49 -27.26
C THR A 771 -19.98 30.20 -28.07
N GLY A 772 -20.71 30.14 -29.19
CA GLY A 772 -20.81 28.95 -30.02
C GLY A 772 -21.89 27.98 -29.55
N GLY A 773 -22.23 27.02 -30.40
CA GLY A 773 -23.27 26.02 -30.12
C GLY A 773 -24.66 26.61 -29.90
N ARG A 774 -25.58 25.76 -29.43
CA ARG A 774 -26.95 26.10 -29.04
C ARG A 774 -26.99 26.46 -27.56
N PRO A 775 -27.47 27.67 -27.17
CA PRO A 775 -27.62 28.07 -25.78
C PRO A 775 -28.51 27.10 -24.98
N LEU A 776 -28.03 26.70 -23.80
CA LEU A 776 -28.73 25.82 -22.86
C LEU A 776 -29.29 26.61 -21.66
N ALA A 777 -28.51 27.53 -21.09
CA ALA A 777 -28.95 28.40 -20.01
C ALA A 777 -28.47 29.82 -20.23
N ARG A 778 -29.25 30.79 -19.75
CA ARG A 778 -28.96 32.23 -19.90
C ARG A 778 -28.98 32.95 -18.56
N LEU A 779 -28.21 34.03 -18.49
CA LEU A 779 -28.27 35.01 -17.42
C LEU A 779 -28.61 36.36 -18.05
N GLY A 780 -29.86 36.80 -17.88
CA GLY A 780 -30.45 37.81 -18.77
C GLY A 780 -30.45 37.31 -20.22
N ASP A 781 -29.98 38.14 -21.15
CA ASP A 781 -29.92 37.76 -22.57
C ASP A 781 -28.65 36.98 -22.96
N ARG A 782 -27.67 36.87 -22.06
CA ARG A 782 -26.36 36.25 -22.37
C ARG A 782 -26.38 34.74 -22.14
N PRO A 783 -25.97 33.91 -23.12
CA PRO A 783 -25.75 32.49 -22.90
C PRO A 783 -24.62 32.26 -21.90
N VAL A 784 -24.89 31.44 -20.88
CA VAL A 784 -23.88 31.03 -19.86
C VAL A 784 -23.72 29.51 -19.79
N ALA A 785 -24.51 28.78 -20.58
CA ALA A 785 -24.23 27.40 -20.96
C ALA A 785 -24.63 27.19 -22.42
N ALA A 786 -23.91 26.33 -23.13
CA ALA A 786 -24.26 25.93 -24.48
C ALA A 786 -23.91 24.47 -24.73
N THR A 787 -24.53 23.91 -25.76
CA THR A 787 -24.22 22.56 -26.26
C THR A 787 -24.01 22.54 -27.77
N THR A 788 -23.17 21.61 -28.23
CA THR A 788 -23.03 21.32 -29.67
C THR A 788 -22.93 19.80 -29.88
N ARG A 789 -23.34 19.34 -31.07
CA ARG A 789 -23.11 17.97 -31.53
C ARG A 789 -21.86 17.95 -32.39
N TYR A 790 -21.05 16.91 -32.23
CA TYR A 790 -19.85 16.69 -33.03
C TYR A 790 -19.73 15.20 -33.36
N GLY A 791 -19.86 14.85 -34.64
CA GLY A 791 -20.05 13.47 -35.06
C GLY A 791 -21.27 12.83 -34.37
N ARG A 792 -21.07 11.71 -33.67
CA ARG A 792 -22.12 11.00 -32.91
C ARG A 792 -22.24 11.44 -31.45
N GLY A 793 -21.30 12.24 -30.97
CA GLY A 793 -21.23 12.69 -29.58
C GLY A 793 -21.77 14.11 -29.39
N SER A 794 -21.65 14.59 -28.15
CA SER A 794 -22.05 15.94 -27.78
C SER A 794 -21.09 16.55 -26.76
N VAL A 795 -20.99 17.88 -26.81
CA VAL A 795 -20.22 18.68 -25.86
C VAL A 795 -21.17 19.68 -25.22
N VAL A 796 -21.11 19.78 -23.89
CA VAL A 796 -21.79 20.80 -23.10
C VAL A 796 -20.74 21.59 -22.33
N VAL A 797 -20.89 22.91 -22.29
CA VAL A 797 -20.05 23.79 -21.49
C VAL A 797 -20.92 24.66 -20.59
N LEU A 798 -20.54 24.78 -19.33
CA LEU A 798 -21.13 25.70 -18.36
C LEU A 798 -20.11 26.75 -17.97
N GLY A 799 -20.50 28.03 -17.99
CA GLY A 799 -19.73 29.17 -17.51
C GLY A 799 -19.99 29.54 -16.05
N PHE A 800 -20.78 28.75 -15.31
CA PHE A 800 -21.18 29.01 -13.92
C PHE A 800 -20.86 27.84 -12.97
N ALA A 801 -19.78 27.11 -13.23
CA ALA A 801 -19.39 25.93 -12.47
C ALA A 801 -19.24 26.14 -10.96
N SER A 802 -18.91 27.35 -10.51
CA SER A 802 -18.82 27.68 -9.09
C SER A 802 -20.13 27.43 -8.33
N ARG A 803 -21.28 27.38 -9.01
CA ARG A 803 -22.55 27.00 -8.35
C ARG A 803 -22.60 25.52 -7.93
N PHE A 804 -21.76 24.70 -8.55
CA PHE A 804 -21.63 23.26 -8.31
C PHE A 804 -20.37 22.90 -7.50
N ASN A 805 -19.68 23.88 -6.91
CA ASN A 805 -18.59 23.58 -5.99
C ASN A 805 -19.14 23.13 -4.61
N ASP A 806 -18.29 22.51 -3.81
CA ASP A 806 -18.68 21.94 -2.51
C ASP A 806 -19.32 22.98 -1.60
N HIS A 807 -18.76 24.20 -1.55
CA HIS A 807 -19.30 25.31 -0.75
C HIS A 807 -20.76 25.63 -1.11
N ASN A 808 -21.04 25.72 -2.41
CA ASN A 808 -22.35 26.07 -2.94
C ASN A 808 -23.32 24.89 -3.01
N MET A 809 -22.84 23.65 -2.91
CA MET A 809 -23.65 22.43 -2.88
C MET A 809 -23.99 21.93 -1.48
N GLY A 810 -23.72 22.72 -0.42
CA GLY A 810 -24.09 22.38 0.96
C GLY A 810 -22.92 21.94 1.84
N VAL A 811 -21.67 22.12 1.41
CA VAL A 811 -20.43 21.90 2.18
C VAL A 811 -20.12 20.42 2.49
N THR A 812 -21.13 19.60 2.83
CA THR A 812 -21.04 18.18 3.16
C THR A 812 -22.15 17.37 2.50
N GLY A 813 -21.90 16.06 2.31
CA GLY A 813 -22.86 15.12 1.71
C GLY A 813 -23.99 14.69 2.65
N ASP A 814 -23.87 15.00 3.93
CA ASP A 814 -24.80 14.58 4.98
C ASP A 814 -25.99 15.55 5.16
N ILE A 815 -26.03 16.65 4.40
CA ILE A 815 -27.14 17.60 4.47
C ILE A 815 -28.37 17.06 3.76
N VAL A 816 -29.53 17.20 4.41
CA VAL A 816 -30.83 17.11 3.76
C VAL A 816 -31.11 18.47 3.12
N PRO A 817 -31.26 18.55 1.78
CA PRO A 817 -31.37 19.83 1.09
C PRO A 817 -32.70 20.52 1.41
N ASP A 818 -32.63 21.83 1.63
CA ASP A 818 -33.83 22.67 1.58
C ASP A 818 -34.33 22.83 0.14
N ALA A 819 -35.46 23.53 -0.05
CA ALA A 819 -36.05 23.73 -1.37
C ALA A 819 -35.13 24.45 -2.37
N ASN A 820 -34.20 25.29 -1.90
CA ASN A 820 -33.29 26.03 -2.77
C ASN A 820 -32.12 25.16 -3.23
N LEU A 821 -31.50 24.45 -2.30
CA LEU A 821 -30.41 23.53 -2.58
C LEU A 821 -30.90 22.34 -3.41
N ARG A 822 -32.13 21.88 -3.16
CA ARG A 822 -32.77 20.83 -3.95
C ARG A 822 -32.88 21.21 -5.42
N ARG A 823 -33.27 22.45 -5.74
CA ARG A 823 -33.30 22.94 -7.15
C ARG A 823 -31.93 22.88 -7.82
N VAL A 824 -30.84 23.10 -7.07
CA VAL A 824 -29.47 23.03 -7.59
C VAL A 824 -29.09 21.58 -7.91
N TYR A 825 -29.47 20.63 -7.05
CA TYR A 825 -29.27 19.21 -7.30
C TYR A 825 -30.11 18.75 -8.50
N ASP A 826 -31.38 19.13 -8.56
CA ASP A 826 -32.27 18.78 -9.67
C ASP A 826 -31.78 19.35 -11.01
N PHE A 827 -31.19 20.54 -11.02
CA PHE A 827 -30.52 21.07 -12.23
C PHE A 827 -29.37 20.16 -12.68
N GLN A 828 -28.49 19.76 -11.75
CA GLN A 828 -27.39 18.85 -12.07
C GLN A 828 -27.92 17.51 -12.61
N PHE A 829 -28.95 16.95 -11.98
CA PHE A 829 -29.55 15.68 -12.39
C PHE A 829 -30.17 15.78 -13.79
N ALA A 830 -30.91 16.85 -14.08
CA ALA A 830 -31.48 17.10 -15.41
C ALA A 830 -30.39 17.25 -16.47
N LEU A 831 -29.34 18.00 -16.16
CA LEU A 831 -28.17 18.18 -17.04
C LEU A 831 -27.49 16.86 -17.39
N LEU A 832 -27.16 16.06 -16.38
CA LEU A 832 -26.43 14.80 -16.58
C LEU A 832 -27.29 13.76 -17.30
N ARG A 833 -28.59 13.65 -16.97
CA ARG A 833 -29.52 12.79 -17.72
C ARG A 833 -29.63 13.22 -19.17
N ALA A 834 -29.84 14.51 -19.44
CA ALA A 834 -29.95 15.02 -20.80
C ALA A 834 -28.68 14.78 -21.63
N LEU A 835 -27.50 14.96 -21.02
CA LEU A 835 -26.21 14.70 -21.68
C LEU A 835 -26.02 13.21 -22.01
N VAL A 836 -26.22 12.33 -21.02
CA VAL A 836 -25.97 10.89 -21.15
C VAL A 836 -27.02 10.22 -22.04
N ASP A 837 -28.30 10.56 -21.89
CA ASP A 837 -29.39 9.98 -22.68
C ASP A 837 -29.50 10.57 -24.09
N ASP A 838 -28.62 11.50 -24.47
CA ASP A 838 -28.66 12.26 -25.73
C ASP A 838 -29.96 13.07 -25.95
N LYS A 839 -30.55 13.56 -24.86
CA LYS A 839 -31.80 14.34 -24.81
C LYS A 839 -31.56 15.82 -24.51
N LEU A 840 -30.44 16.37 -24.96
CA LEU A 840 -30.15 17.79 -24.79
C LEU A 840 -31.17 18.63 -25.60
N PRO A 841 -31.86 19.60 -24.95
CA PRO A 841 -32.95 20.36 -25.54
C PRO A 841 -32.48 21.28 -26.64
#